data_AF-A0A8H4WVN3-F1
#
_entry.id   AF-A0A8H4WVN3-F1
#
_cell.length_a   1.000
_cell.length_b   1.000
_cell.length_c   1.000
_cell.angle_alpha   90.00
_cell.angle_beta   90.00
_cell.angle_gamma   90.00
#
_symmetry.space_group_name_H-M   'P 1'
#
loop_
_entity.id
_entity.type
_entity.pdbx_description
1 polymer ?
#
loop_
_entity_poly.entity_id
_entity_poly.type
_entity_poly.pdbx_seq_one_letter_code
_entity_poly.pdbx_strand_id
1 'polypeptide(L)'
;MPTSLYDLIIPTFIKGLQTFDHVLTRAEQYAKENGLNADEVFPQARLIDDQNPLVFQVQTATKIVQTTIGRLTGVEPTLFEDNEKTIADLHARIQKALEVAKSVKPEDVNSREDVKVELPRPDKTLHLTVKEATLNHGQTNFFFHIVTGYSILRAKGVPIGKGDYLGSFLAHLMQSYNLMRADVSAATSGTQNISYEVKGPVLRQRIDRHIQPSHAWGWASPQLEPMEFSLVVQAGDDSFACFVKGNNEVFLPRNSTSGCTDPALAHKFVTEALMMSPGLVKRASEMCGPNPRIKLICQDSKIGKFRRARGRHQRHQVSRCHLDKLLLIVDPETYLPYIVRSEEQHPIYGNATKDVYLSEYKDIQGIKLPHAIQTIYNSSSQRLNVVLEDFVIDNINPSAEFPKGFFNPVPEGQNRTIQRKTPGVPSGLVTDYSTSLLGSPVKNVSVDALKSLSPIDLRQVYWLIIDDSHELGYKQLIIEFENEVIVCDAPPFWSGAVMEWIEKNIGKKVTYVAPSHHHRDHSGGVADYVRAGAKLIIPEMAVDYWSSVPGAQFITFNQTHPYVQRDNKIQAWFNWADQAPHAADWTYVMVTERCPNKDSPIFVFEADTWEAGLSVDLGNQQQMRQWLDQTLDDGLPRSATVMPTHGMITPLEQLINITAYPYPDFDIGRWRKGGALCKESSTKKHKDDE
;
A
#
# COMPACT_ATOMS: atom_id res chain seq x y z
N MET A 1 -19.53 -22.25 21.69
CA MET A 1 -20.94 -22.69 21.81
C MET A 1 -21.10 -24.00 21.06
N PRO A 2 -21.92 -24.96 21.51
CA PRO A 2 -22.22 -26.16 20.73
C PRO A 2 -22.94 -25.77 19.42
N THR A 3 -22.56 -26.40 18.31
CA THR A 3 -23.18 -26.16 16.98
C THR A 3 -24.61 -26.70 16.95
N SER A 4 -25.57 -25.89 16.50
CA SER A 4 -26.98 -26.30 16.45
C SER A 4 -27.34 -27.07 15.18
N LEU A 5 -28.44 -27.83 15.18
CA LEU A 5 -28.90 -28.55 13.98
C LEU A 5 -29.26 -27.59 12.83
N TYR A 6 -29.76 -26.39 13.13
CA TYR A 6 -29.95 -25.34 12.13
C TYR A 6 -28.64 -24.96 11.42
N ASP A 7 -27.59 -24.65 12.19
CA ASP A 7 -26.29 -24.20 11.67
C ASP A 7 -25.63 -25.25 10.78
N LEU A 8 -25.89 -26.53 11.04
CA LEU A 8 -25.36 -27.64 10.25
C LEU A 8 -26.11 -27.84 8.94
N ILE A 9 -27.43 -27.63 8.91
CA ILE A 9 -28.28 -28.13 7.82
C ILE A 9 -28.73 -27.02 6.87
N ILE A 10 -29.28 -25.92 7.37
CA ILE A 10 -29.88 -24.90 6.52
C ILE A 10 -28.81 -24.21 5.65
N PRO A 11 -27.66 -23.75 6.20
CA PRO A 11 -26.57 -23.22 5.37
C PRO A 11 -26.02 -24.24 4.37
N THR A 12 -25.96 -25.52 4.76
CA THR A 12 -25.49 -26.61 3.88
C THR A 12 -26.41 -26.82 2.68
N PHE A 13 -27.73 -26.82 2.89
CA PHE A 13 -28.71 -26.92 1.79
C PHE A 13 -28.65 -25.72 0.86
N ILE A 14 -28.56 -24.50 1.41
CA ILE A 14 -28.41 -23.28 0.60
C ILE A 14 -27.15 -23.37 -0.27
N LYS A 15 -26.00 -23.71 0.32
CA LYS A 15 -24.72 -23.84 -0.39
C LYS A 15 -24.77 -24.93 -1.46
N GLY A 16 -25.38 -26.08 -1.16
CA GLY A 16 -25.53 -27.16 -2.12
C GLY A 16 -26.45 -26.82 -3.30
N LEU A 17 -27.57 -26.13 -3.05
CA LEU A 17 -28.47 -25.64 -4.10
C LEU A 17 -27.77 -24.57 -4.97
N GLN A 18 -27.02 -23.65 -4.37
CA GLN A 18 -26.19 -22.67 -5.11
C GLN A 18 -25.13 -23.36 -5.97
N THR A 19 -24.48 -24.41 -5.47
CA THR A 19 -23.57 -25.23 -6.27
C THR A 19 -24.30 -25.88 -7.45
N PHE A 20 -25.50 -26.41 -7.23
CA PHE A 20 -26.26 -27.06 -8.31
C PHE A 20 -26.68 -26.06 -9.39
N ASP A 21 -27.10 -24.87 -8.99
CA ASP A 21 -27.40 -23.74 -9.88
C ASP A 21 -26.16 -23.33 -10.69
N HIS A 22 -25.01 -23.15 -10.04
CA HIS A 22 -23.75 -22.78 -10.68
C HIS A 22 -23.33 -23.79 -11.77
N VAL A 23 -23.40 -25.09 -11.49
CA VAL A 23 -22.99 -26.10 -12.48
C VAL A 23 -23.94 -26.18 -13.67
N LEU A 24 -25.24 -25.85 -13.49
CA LEU A 24 -26.19 -25.70 -14.60
C LEU A 24 -25.82 -24.48 -15.47
N THR A 25 -25.49 -23.34 -14.87
CA THR A 25 -25.01 -22.16 -15.61
C THR A 25 -23.75 -22.47 -16.41
N ARG A 26 -22.82 -23.27 -15.87
CA ARG A 26 -21.63 -23.72 -16.61
C ARG A 26 -22.00 -24.63 -17.79
N ALA A 27 -23.04 -25.44 -17.66
CA ALA A 27 -23.55 -26.27 -18.75
C ALA A 27 -24.16 -25.43 -19.87
N GLU A 28 -24.95 -24.39 -19.54
CA GLU A 28 -25.51 -23.45 -20.52
C GLU A 28 -24.41 -22.71 -21.29
N GLN A 29 -23.39 -22.21 -20.58
CA GLN A 29 -22.23 -21.55 -21.19
C GLN A 29 -21.52 -22.48 -22.16
N TYR A 30 -21.24 -23.71 -21.74
CA TYR A 30 -20.61 -24.72 -22.59
C TYR A 30 -21.46 -25.03 -23.84
N ALA A 31 -22.78 -25.19 -23.70
CA ALA A 31 -23.66 -25.43 -24.83
C ALA A 31 -23.63 -24.27 -25.82
N LYS A 32 -23.69 -23.02 -25.33
CA LYS A 32 -23.58 -21.81 -26.16
C LYS A 32 -22.25 -21.74 -26.91
N GLU A 33 -21.14 -22.03 -26.23
CA GLU A 33 -19.79 -22.01 -26.82
C GLU A 33 -19.59 -23.09 -27.90
N ASN A 34 -20.31 -24.20 -27.80
CA ASN A 34 -20.20 -25.35 -28.71
C ASN A 34 -21.36 -25.47 -29.71
N GLY A 35 -22.25 -24.47 -29.77
CA GLY A 35 -23.40 -24.47 -30.67
C GLY A 35 -24.42 -25.60 -30.40
N LEU A 36 -24.52 -26.06 -29.15
CA LEU A 36 -25.44 -27.10 -28.71
C LEU A 36 -26.73 -26.48 -28.16
N ASN A 37 -27.86 -27.20 -28.30
CA ASN A 37 -29.09 -26.86 -27.58
C ASN A 37 -29.06 -27.44 -26.17
N ALA A 38 -28.94 -26.59 -25.15
CA ALA A 38 -28.84 -27.01 -23.76
C ALA A 38 -30.06 -27.83 -23.28
N ASP A 39 -31.26 -27.47 -23.74
CA ASP A 39 -32.52 -28.12 -23.34
C ASP A 39 -32.68 -29.51 -23.94
N GLU A 40 -32.03 -29.79 -25.07
CA GLU A 40 -32.01 -31.13 -25.68
C GLU A 40 -30.93 -32.02 -25.07
N VAL A 41 -29.77 -31.44 -24.74
CA VAL A 41 -28.57 -32.22 -24.37
C VAL A 41 -28.56 -32.63 -22.90
N PHE A 42 -29.00 -31.75 -21.99
CA PHE A 42 -28.72 -31.93 -20.56
C PHE A 42 -29.87 -32.50 -19.72
N PRO A 43 -31.13 -32.02 -19.79
CA PRO A 43 -32.17 -32.44 -18.85
C PRO A 43 -32.38 -33.95 -18.77
N GLN A 44 -32.34 -34.65 -19.91
CA GLN A 44 -32.51 -36.09 -20.00
C GLN A 44 -31.20 -36.89 -19.97
N ALA A 45 -30.06 -36.24 -19.78
CA ALA A 45 -28.76 -36.90 -19.69
C ALA A 45 -28.67 -37.80 -18.45
N ARG A 46 -28.00 -38.95 -18.61
CA ARG A 46 -27.76 -39.96 -17.58
C ARG A 46 -26.28 -40.33 -17.53
N LEU A 47 -25.83 -40.90 -16.41
CA LEU A 47 -24.50 -41.53 -16.30
C LEU A 47 -24.50 -42.95 -16.86
N ILE A 48 -25.57 -43.70 -16.58
CA ILE A 48 -25.79 -45.08 -17.02
C ILE A 48 -27.31 -45.27 -17.25
N ASP A 49 -27.67 -46.23 -18.09
CA ASP A 49 -29.03 -46.40 -18.62
C ASP A 49 -30.10 -46.60 -17.52
N ASP A 50 -29.79 -47.34 -16.45
CA ASP A 50 -30.71 -47.63 -15.34
C ASP A 50 -30.73 -46.55 -14.25
N GLN A 51 -29.87 -45.52 -14.36
CA GLN A 51 -29.86 -44.38 -13.43
C GLN A 51 -30.72 -43.23 -13.96
N ASN A 52 -31.45 -42.57 -13.07
CA ASN A 52 -32.33 -41.44 -13.41
C ASN A 52 -31.58 -40.20 -13.94
N PRO A 53 -32.22 -39.41 -14.82
CA PRO A 53 -31.56 -38.32 -15.56
C PRO A 53 -31.33 -37.05 -14.73
N LEU A 54 -30.61 -36.07 -15.28
CA LEU A 54 -30.28 -34.80 -14.62
C LEU A 54 -31.52 -34.09 -14.03
N VAL A 55 -32.62 -34.02 -14.78
CA VAL A 55 -33.89 -33.42 -14.31
C VAL A 55 -34.36 -34.06 -13.00
N PHE A 56 -34.28 -35.39 -12.90
CA PHE A 56 -34.65 -36.11 -11.70
C PHE A 56 -33.69 -35.82 -10.54
N GLN A 57 -32.38 -35.67 -10.81
CA GLN A 57 -31.41 -35.32 -9.79
C GLN A 57 -31.71 -33.95 -9.17
N VAL A 58 -32.05 -32.95 -9.98
CA VAL A 58 -32.46 -31.63 -9.51
C VAL A 58 -33.79 -31.71 -8.74
N GLN A 59 -34.78 -32.39 -9.31
CA GLN A 59 -36.10 -32.55 -8.68
C GLN A 59 -36.01 -33.20 -7.29
N THR A 60 -35.19 -34.24 -7.18
CA THR A 60 -35.02 -34.99 -5.94
C THR A 60 -34.20 -34.20 -4.92
N ALA A 61 -33.14 -33.51 -5.35
CA ALA A 61 -32.37 -32.65 -4.46
C ALA A 61 -33.24 -31.55 -3.82
N THR A 62 -34.07 -30.86 -4.60
CA THR A 62 -34.97 -29.82 -4.04
C THR A 62 -36.08 -30.43 -3.18
N LYS A 63 -36.63 -31.59 -3.57
CA LYS A 63 -37.64 -32.31 -2.77
C LYS A 63 -37.09 -32.77 -1.42
N ILE A 64 -35.82 -33.18 -1.37
CA ILE A 64 -35.15 -33.53 -0.12
C ILE A 64 -35.04 -32.30 0.77
N VAL A 65 -34.71 -31.12 0.23
CA VAL A 65 -34.70 -29.86 1.00
C VAL A 65 -36.09 -29.59 1.60
N GLN A 66 -37.16 -29.67 0.79
CA GLN A 66 -38.53 -29.46 1.25
C GLN A 66 -38.95 -30.45 2.35
N THR A 67 -38.75 -31.75 2.11
CA THR A 67 -39.14 -32.81 3.06
C THR A 67 -38.30 -32.80 4.33
N THR A 68 -37.03 -32.43 4.24
CA THR A 68 -36.17 -32.32 5.42
C THR A 68 -36.53 -31.09 6.25
N ILE A 69 -36.77 -29.93 5.60
CA ILE A 69 -37.26 -28.74 6.30
C ILE A 69 -38.60 -29.02 6.98
N GLY A 70 -39.53 -29.70 6.30
CA GLY A 70 -40.82 -30.06 6.91
C GLY A 70 -40.68 -30.94 8.15
N ARG A 71 -39.70 -31.85 8.19
CA ARG A 71 -39.38 -32.61 9.41
C ARG A 71 -38.74 -31.75 10.50
N LEU A 72 -37.83 -30.85 10.12
CA LEU A 72 -37.13 -29.96 11.03
C LEU A 72 -38.09 -29.00 11.74
N THR A 73 -39.06 -28.44 11.01
CA THR A 73 -40.05 -27.50 11.54
C THR A 73 -41.33 -28.19 12.04
N GLY A 74 -41.58 -29.42 11.60
CA GLY A 74 -42.83 -30.14 11.79
C GLY A 74 -44.02 -29.59 11.01
N VAL A 75 -43.75 -28.81 9.96
CA VAL A 75 -44.75 -28.28 9.04
C VAL A 75 -44.75 -29.15 7.78
N GLU A 76 -45.92 -29.65 7.40
CA GLU A 76 -46.03 -30.46 6.18
C GLU A 76 -45.65 -29.63 4.95
N PRO A 77 -44.66 -30.06 4.14
CA PRO A 77 -44.15 -29.25 3.05
C PRO A 77 -45.03 -29.36 1.79
N THR A 78 -45.33 -28.23 1.17
CA THR A 78 -45.95 -28.20 -0.16
C THR A 78 -44.91 -28.56 -1.23
N LEU A 79 -44.96 -29.81 -1.71
CA LEU A 79 -44.04 -30.31 -2.74
C LEU A 79 -44.27 -29.61 -4.09
N PHE A 80 -43.19 -29.43 -4.85
CA PHE A 80 -43.28 -28.91 -6.22
C PHE A 80 -43.73 -30.01 -7.18
N GLU A 81 -44.51 -29.66 -8.20
CA GLU A 81 -44.82 -30.57 -9.30
C GLU A 81 -43.55 -30.83 -10.14
N ASP A 82 -43.36 -32.06 -10.60
CA ASP A 82 -42.18 -32.48 -11.37
C ASP A 82 -42.42 -32.29 -12.88
N ASN A 83 -42.58 -31.03 -13.32
CA ASN A 83 -42.97 -30.67 -14.69
C ASN A 83 -41.87 -29.96 -15.51
N GLU A 84 -40.65 -29.88 -14.98
CA GLU A 84 -39.52 -29.20 -15.63
C GLU A 84 -39.06 -29.91 -16.91
N LYS A 85 -38.80 -29.13 -17.97
CA LYS A 85 -38.34 -29.66 -19.27
C LYS A 85 -37.08 -28.98 -19.77
N THR A 86 -36.86 -27.73 -19.39
CA THR A 86 -35.74 -26.89 -19.85
C THR A 86 -34.76 -26.61 -18.72
N ILE A 87 -33.55 -26.16 -19.05
CA ILE A 87 -32.56 -25.73 -18.07
C ILE A 87 -33.07 -24.51 -17.28
N ALA A 88 -33.82 -23.62 -17.93
CA ALA A 88 -34.48 -22.49 -17.28
C ALA A 88 -35.48 -22.95 -16.21
N ASP A 89 -36.25 -24.02 -16.48
CA ASP A 89 -37.17 -24.60 -15.48
C ASP A 89 -36.39 -25.17 -14.27
N LEU A 90 -35.24 -25.81 -14.51
CA LEU A 90 -34.38 -26.34 -13.44
C LEU A 90 -33.81 -25.22 -12.56
N HIS A 91 -33.36 -24.11 -13.16
CA HIS A 91 -32.96 -22.91 -12.42
C HIS A 91 -34.12 -22.37 -11.58
N ALA A 92 -35.31 -22.21 -12.18
CA ALA A 92 -36.49 -21.71 -11.48
C ALA A 92 -36.86 -22.59 -10.27
N ARG A 93 -36.79 -23.92 -10.43
CA ARG A 93 -37.03 -24.88 -9.34
C ARG A 93 -36.01 -24.74 -8.21
N ILE A 94 -34.72 -24.61 -8.54
CA ILE A 94 -33.65 -24.43 -7.55
C ILE A 94 -33.83 -23.12 -6.79
N GLN A 95 -34.15 -22.02 -7.47
CA GLN A 95 -34.42 -20.73 -6.83
C GLN A 95 -35.61 -20.82 -5.88
N LYS A 96 -36.70 -21.49 -6.27
CA LYS A 96 -37.85 -21.73 -5.39
C LYS A 96 -37.46 -22.52 -4.14
N ALA A 97 -36.60 -23.54 -4.27
CA ALA A 97 -36.09 -24.29 -3.14
C ALA A 97 -35.15 -23.47 -2.24
N LEU A 98 -34.34 -22.57 -2.81
CA LEU A 98 -33.51 -21.62 -2.06
C LEU A 98 -34.38 -20.69 -1.21
N GLU A 99 -35.48 -20.17 -1.75
CA GLU A 99 -36.40 -19.33 -0.97
C GLU A 99 -37.07 -20.09 0.18
N VAL A 100 -37.42 -21.36 -0.03
CA VAL A 100 -37.90 -22.22 1.06
C VAL A 100 -36.83 -22.36 2.14
N ALA A 101 -35.57 -22.68 1.77
CA ALA A 101 -34.49 -22.85 2.73
C ALA A 101 -34.15 -21.56 3.51
N LYS A 102 -34.19 -20.39 2.86
CA LYS A 102 -33.92 -19.08 3.48
C LYS A 102 -35.02 -18.61 4.43
N SER A 103 -36.24 -19.14 4.30
CA SER A 103 -37.38 -18.73 5.14
C SER A 103 -37.42 -19.42 6.51
N VAL A 104 -36.62 -20.48 6.71
CA VAL A 104 -36.52 -21.23 7.97
C VAL A 104 -35.74 -20.42 9.01
N LYS A 105 -36.23 -20.35 10.25
CA LYS A 105 -35.53 -19.67 11.35
C LYS A 105 -34.89 -20.68 12.32
N PRO A 106 -33.81 -20.31 13.04
CA PRO A 106 -33.16 -21.19 14.02
C PRO A 106 -34.10 -21.76 15.08
N GLU A 107 -35.04 -20.95 15.58
CA GLU A 107 -36.03 -21.31 16.59
C GLU A 107 -36.98 -22.43 16.14
N ASP A 108 -37.26 -22.52 14.84
CA ASP A 108 -38.17 -23.52 14.27
C ASP A 108 -37.53 -24.92 14.20
N VAL A 109 -36.20 -24.98 14.25
CA VAL A 109 -35.42 -26.21 14.02
C VAL A 109 -34.86 -26.77 15.34
N ASN A 110 -34.23 -25.90 16.15
CA ASN A 110 -33.40 -26.32 17.27
C ASN A 110 -34.20 -26.86 18.48
N SER A 111 -35.54 -26.78 18.45
CA SER A 111 -36.43 -27.30 19.49
C SER A 111 -36.93 -28.73 19.23
N ARG A 112 -36.60 -29.33 18.08
CA ARG A 112 -37.23 -30.57 17.61
C ARG A 112 -36.28 -31.73 17.35
N GLU A 113 -35.00 -31.59 17.69
CA GLU A 113 -33.94 -32.54 17.33
C GLU A 113 -34.26 -34.00 17.72
N ASP A 114 -34.86 -34.21 18.89
CA ASP A 114 -35.16 -35.53 19.46
C ASP A 114 -36.59 -36.03 19.16
N VAL A 115 -37.41 -35.23 18.48
CA VAL A 115 -38.78 -35.63 18.10
C VAL A 115 -38.72 -36.83 17.17
N LYS A 116 -39.55 -37.84 17.42
CA LYS A 116 -39.63 -39.02 16.55
C LYS A 116 -40.46 -38.74 15.31
N VAL A 117 -39.93 -39.11 14.15
CA VAL A 117 -40.58 -39.00 12.84
C VAL A 117 -40.54 -40.34 12.12
N GLU A 118 -41.56 -40.57 11.31
CA GLU A 118 -41.66 -41.74 10.46
C GLU A 118 -41.05 -41.44 9.09
N LEU A 119 -40.13 -42.30 8.65
CA LEU A 119 -39.54 -42.27 7.33
C LEU A 119 -39.97 -43.53 6.57
N PRO A 120 -41.01 -43.44 5.72
CA PRO A 120 -41.46 -44.58 4.94
C PRO A 120 -40.41 -44.95 3.88
N ARG A 121 -40.07 -46.24 3.80
CA ARG A 121 -39.31 -46.86 2.70
C ARG A 121 -40.20 -47.89 2.00
N PRO A 122 -39.88 -48.28 0.75
CA PRO A 122 -40.67 -49.28 0.02
C PRO A 122 -40.85 -50.61 0.75
N ASP A 123 -39.90 -50.99 1.61
CA ASP A 123 -39.86 -52.26 2.34
C ASP A 123 -40.27 -52.14 3.82
N LYS A 124 -40.16 -50.96 4.45
CA LYS A 124 -40.46 -50.73 5.87
C LYS A 124 -40.54 -49.24 6.24
N THR A 125 -41.20 -48.92 7.34
CA THR A 125 -41.15 -47.57 7.95
C THR A 125 -40.06 -47.52 9.02
N LEU A 126 -39.18 -46.53 8.96
CA LEU A 126 -38.19 -46.28 10.01
C LEU A 126 -38.70 -45.23 10.99
N HIS A 127 -38.52 -45.47 12.30
CA HIS A 127 -38.82 -44.50 13.35
C HIS A 127 -37.51 -43.89 13.86
N LEU A 128 -37.21 -42.67 13.42
CA LEU A 128 -35.94 -41.97 13.69
C LEU A 128 -36.23 -40.68 14.46
N THR A 129 -35.25 -40.12 15.16
CA THR A 129 -35.35 -38.72 15.57
C THR A 129 -35.26 -37.79 14.36
N VAL A 130 -35.76 -36.56 14.45
CA VAL A 130 -35.59 -35.54 13.41
C VAL A 130 -34.11 -35.35 13.06
N LYS A 131 -33.23 -35.35 14.07
CA LYS A 131 -31.78 -35.28 13.90
C LYS A 131 -31.23 -36.46 13.09
N GLU A 132 -31.60 -37.70 13.44
CA GLU A 132 -31.19 -38.90 12.72
C GLU A 132 -31.72 -38.91 11.28
N ALA A 133 -33.00 -38.59 11.08
CA ALA A 133 -33.62 -38.52 9.75
C ALA A 133 -32.98 -37.43 8.88
N THR A 134 -32.56 -36.32 9.49
CA THR A 134 -31.94 -35.20 8.79
C THR A 134 -30.49 -35.51 8.42
N LEU A 135 -29.65 -35.91 9.39
CA LEU A 135 -28.22 -36.13 9.17
C LEU A 135 -27.95 -37.41 8.37
N ASN A 136 -28.61 -38.52 8.71
CA ASN A 136 -28.27 -39.84 8.14
C ASN A 136 -29.03 -40.13 6.84
N HIS A 137 -30.09 -39.38 6.55
CA HIS A 137 -30.90 -39.58 5.35
C HIS A 137 -31.08 -38.31 4.51
N GLY A 138 -31.60 -37.22 5.08
CA GLY A 138 -31.82 -35.98 4.32
C GLY A 138 -30.53 -35.43 3.70
N GLN A 139 -29.53 -35.17 4.54
CA GLN A 139 -28.25 -34.59 4.13
C GLN A 139 -27.45 -35.51 3.20
N THR A 140 -27.39 -36.81 3.51
CA THR A 140 -26.66 -37.79 2.70
C THR A 140 -27.25 -37.97 1.30
N ASN A 141 -28.58 -38.10 1.19
CA ASN A 141 -29.25 -38.16 -0.12
C ASN A 141 -29.11 -36.84 -0.89
N PHE A 142 -29.20 -35.69 -0.21
CA PHE A 142 -29.04 -34.40 -0.85
C PHE A 142 -27.69 -34.27 -1.56
N PHE A 143 -26.59 -34.60 -0.88
CA PHE A 143 -25.26 -34.60 -1.50
C PHE A 143 -25.13 -35.60 -2.63
N PHE A 144 -25.73 -36.79 -2.50
CA PHE A 144 -25.72 -37.79 -3.56
C PHE A 144 -26.31 -37.24 -4.86
N HIS A 145 -27.47 -36.59 -4.81
CA HIS A 145 -28.12 -36.04 -6.00
C HIS A 145 -27.37 -34.85 -6.61
N ILE A 146 -26.77 -33.98 -5.79
CA ILE A 146 -25.93 -32.88 -6.30
C ILE A 146 -24.70 -33.42 -7.02
N VAL A 147 -23.95 -34.33 -6.39
CA VAL A 147 -22.74 -34.91 -6.98
C VAL A 147 -23.09 -35.73 -8.22
N THR A 148 -24.22 -36.42 -8.23
CA THR A 148 -24.71 -37.14 -9.41
C THR A 148 -25.02 -36.17 -10.55
N GLY A 149 -25.74 -35.08 -10.29
CA GLY A 149 -26.01 -34.05 -11.30
C GLY A 149 -24.73 -33.40 -11.85
N TYR A 150 -23.80 -33.04 -10.97
CA TYR A 150 -22.45 -32.60 -11.34
C TYR A 150 -21.75 -33.62 -12.25
N SER A 151 -21.81 -34.90 -11.89
CA SER A 151 -21.14 -35.98 -12.63
C SER A 151 -21.78 -36.22 -14.00
N ILE A 152 -23.11 -36.13 -14.12
CA ILE A 152 -23.82 -36.21 -15.42
C ILE A 152 -23.31 -35.10 -16.35
N LEU A 153 -23.29 -33.84 -15.88
CA LEU A 153 -22.82 -32.71 -16.67
C LEU A 153 -21.34 -32.86 -17.06
N ARG A 154 -20.51 -33.31 -16.12
CA ARG A 154 -19.10 -33.57 -16.38
C ARG A 154 -18.89 -34.67 -17.42
N ALA A 155 -19.67 -35.75 -17.36
CA ALA A 155 -19.66 -36.84 -18.33
C ALA A 155 -20.13 -36.39 -19.73
N LYS A 156 -21.01 -35.38 -19.80
CA LYS A 156 -21.42 -34.72 -21.06
C LYS A 156 -20.40 -33.70 -21.60
N GLY A 157 -19.21 -33.59 -20.99
CA GLY A 157 -18.12 -32.77 -21.50
C GLY A 157 -18.06 -31.35 -20.94
N VAL A 158 -18.97 -30.97 -20.03
CA VAL A 158 -18.95 -29.62 -19.43
C VAL A 158 -17.64 -29.42 -18.62
N PRO A 159 -16.91 -28.30 -18.81
CA PRO A 159 -15.62 -28.04 -18.16
C PRO A 159 -15.80 -27.56 -16.71
N ILE A 160 -16.30 -28.46 -15.85
CA ILE A 160 -16.48 -28.26 -14.41
C ILE A 160 -15.56 -29.17 -13.60
N GLY A 161 -15.05 -28.69 -12.47
CA GLY A 161 -14.11 -29.37 -11.58
C GLY A 161 -14.55 -29.35 -10.11
N LYS A 162 -13.72 -29.89 -9.22
CA LYS A 162 -13.99 -29.90 -7.76
C LYS A 162 -14.19 -28.49 -7.19
N GLY A 163 -13.54 -27.48 -7.76
CA GLY A 163 -13.72 -26.07 -7.40
C GLY A 163 -15.12 -25.53 -7.67
N ASP A 164 -15.78 -25.97 -8.75
CA ASP A 164 -17.18 -25.61 -9.03
C ASP A 164 -18.15 -26.24 -8.02
N TYR A 165 -17.83 -27.44 -7.53
CA TYR A 165 -18.61 -28.11 -6.50
C TYR A 165 -18.43 -27.45 -5.12
N LEU A 166 -17.18 -27.22 -4.69
CA LEU A 166 -16.85 -26.70 -3.36
C LEU A 166 -16.95 -25.18 -3.22
N GLY A 167 -17.01 -24.42 -4.33
CA GLY A 167 -16.93 -22.96 -4.31
C GLY A 167 -17.93 -22.28 -3.36
N SER A 168 -19.20 -22.73 -3.36
CA SER A 168 -20.23 -22.21 -2.46
C SER A 168 -19.99 -22.57 -0.98
N PHE A 169 -19.28 -23.67 -0.73
CA PHE A 169 -18.97 -24.14 0.62
C PHE A 169 -17.77 -23.42 1.26
N LEU A 170 -16.89 -22.82 0.45
CA LEU A 170 -15.63 -22.17 0.85
C LEU A 170 -15.66 -20.63 0.65
N ALA A 171 -16.85 -20.04 0.66
CA ALA A 171 -17.17 -18.71 0.14
C ALA A 171 -16.47 -17.50 0.82
N HIS A 172 -15.84 -17.69 1.96
CA HIS A 172 -15.30 -16.62 2.80
C HIS A 172 -13.99 -17.10 3.44
N LEU A 173 -12.93 -16.29 3.32
CA LEU A 173 -11.62 -16.61 3.89
C LEU A 173 -11.24 -15.55 4.92
N MET A 174 -10.83 -15.97 6.11
CA MET A 174 -10.15 -15.13 7.10
C MET A 174 -8.74 -15.67 7.34
N GLN A 175 -7.74 -14.81 7.32
CA GLN A 175 -6.34 -15.13 7.62
C GLN A 175 -5.89 -14.30 8.82
N SER A 176 -5.34 -14.96 9.83
CA SER A 176 -4.81 -14.34 11.05
C SER A 176 -3.30 -14.53 11.11
N TYR A 177 -2.59 -13.51 11.58
CA TYR A 177 -1.13 -13.53 11.60
C TYR A 177 -0.52 -12.64 12.67
N ASN A 178 0.72 -12.99 13.01
CA ASN A 178 1.50 -12.32 14.03
C ASN A 178 2.66 -11.57 13.37
N LEU A 179 2.77 -10.26 13.62
CA LEU A 179 3.82 -9.40 13.05
C LEU A 179 5.05 -9.40 13.96
N MET A 180 5.66 -10.57 14.17
CA MET A 180 6.84 -10.70 15.03
C MET A 180 8.16 -10.29 14.35
N ARG A 181 8.17 -10.00 13.04
CA ARG A 181 9.43 -9.89 12.26
C ARG A 181 9.50 -8.79 11.20
N ALA A 182 8.49 -7.94 11.05
CA ALA A 182 8.44 -7.05 9.89
C ALA A 182 8.05 -5.61 10.18
N ASP A 183 8.91 -4.72 9.68
CA ASP A 183 8.89 -3.25 9.69
C ASP A 183 9.38 -2.54 10.96
N VAL A 184 10.56 -2.89 11.49
CA VAL A 184 11.18 -2.18 12.64
C VAL A 184 11.39 -0.68 12.43
N SER A 185 11.38 -0.21 11.18
CA SER A 185 11.42 1.20 10.83
C SER A 185 10.14 1.93 11.23
N ALA A 186 8.97 1.39 10.86
CA ALA A 186 7.70 2.05 11.13
C ALA A 186 6.96 1.49 12.35
N ALA A 187 7.00 0.17 12.59
CA ALA A 187 6.33 -0.52 13.69
C ALA A 187 7.16 -1.70 14.26
N THR A 188 7.36 -1.73 15.57
CA THR A 188 8.22 -2.76 16.20
C THR A 188 7.52 -4.09 16.43
N SER A 189 6.18 -4.11 16.49
CA SER A 189 5.38 -5.32 16.66
C SER A 189 3.91 -5.07 16.29
N GLY A 190 3.13 -6.14 16.16
CA GLY A 190 1.68 -6.03 15.97
C GLY A 190 0.97 -7.34 15.69
N THR A 191 -0.33 -7.24 15.46
CA THR A 191 -1.19 -8.33 15.00
C THR A 191 -2.12 -7.84 13.91
N GLN A 192 -2.59 -8.79 13.10
CA GLN A 192 -3.29 -8.43 11.88
C GLN A 192 -4.22 -9.56 11.44
N ASN A 193 -5.42 -9.21 11.02
CA ASN A 193 -6.39 -10.11 10.43
C ASN A 193 -6.78 -9.57 9.06
N ILE A 194 -6.66 -10.40 8.03
CA ILE A 194 -7.20 -10.08 6.70
C ILE A 194 -8.41 -10.98 6.43
N SER A 195 -9.52 -10.36 6.11
CA SER A 195 -10.76 -11.01 5.71
C SER A 195 -11.03 -10.75 4.23
N TYR A 196 -11.55 -11.74 3.53
CA TYR A 196 -11.87 -11.65 2.10
C TYR A 196 -13.31 -12.08 1.80
N GLU A 197 -13.98 -11.31 0.96
CA GLU A 197 -15.19 -11.75 0.25
C GLU A 197 -14.74 -12.40 -1.07
N VAL A 198 -14.96 -13.71 -1.20
CA VAL A 198 -14.48 -14.49 -2.37
C VAL A 198 -15.60 -14.73 -3.39
N LYS A 199 -16.83 -14.31 -3.08
CA LYS A 199 -18.02 -14.41 -3.95
C LYS A 199 -18.12 -13.19 -4.89
N GLY A 200 -17.57 -13.31 -6.09
CA GLY A 200 -17.76 -12.32 -7.18
C GLY A 200 -16.48 -12.02 -7.96
N PRO A 201 -16.58 -11.31 -9.10
CA PRO A 201 -15.41 -10.89 -9.88
C PRO A 201 -14.58 -9.81 -9.17
N VAL A 202 -15.20 -9.07 -8.24
CA VAL A 202 -14.63 -7.97 -7.49
C VAL A 202 -13.99 -8.50 -6.21
N LEU A 203 -12.74 -8.12 -5.94
CA LEU A 203 -12.09 -8.42 -4.66
C LEU A 203 -12.57 -7.43 -3.61
N ARG A 204 -13.17 -7.90 -2.51
CA ARG A 204 -13.29 -7.12 -1.27
C ARG A 204 -12.43 -7.72 -0.18
N GLN A 205 -11.70 -6.85 0.49
CA GLN A 205 -10.79 -7.17 1.57
C GLN A 205 -11.08 -6.25 2.75
N ARG A 206 -10.93 -6.76 3.97
CA ARG A 206 -10.86 -5.97 5.18
C ARG A 206 -9.61 -6.35 5.96
N ILE A 207 -8.87 -5.35 6.41
CA ILE A 207 -7.64 -5.49 7.20
C ILE A 207 -7.93 -4.86 8.57
N ASP A 208 -8.01 -5.68 9.61
CA ASP A 208 -8.03 -5.23 10.99
C ASP A 208 -6.62 -5.39 11.56
N ARG A 209 -5.99 -4.28 11.94
CA ARG A 209 -4.57 -4.25 12.32
C ARG A 209 -4.37 -3.51 13.64
N HIS A 210 -3.48 -4.06 14.47
CA HIS A 210 -2.99 -3.46 15.69
C HIS A 210 -1.46 -3.44 15.61
N ILE A 211 -0.83 -2.26 15.72
CA ILE A 211 0.63 -2.11 15.62
C ILE A 211 1.17 -1.21 16.73
N GLN A 212 2.39 -1.50 17.16
CA GLN A 212 3.18 -0.63 18.02
C GLN A 212 4.13 0.20 17.12
N PRO A 213 3.95 1.53 17.01
CA PRO A 213 4.88 2.38 16.27
C PRO A 213 6.31 2.23 16.78
N SER A 214 7.27 2.36 15.86
CA SER A 214 8.69 2.35 16.18
C SER A 214 9.10 3.58 16.99
N HIS A 215 10.16 3.44 17.80
CA HIS A 215 10.78 4.57 18.51
C HIS A 215 11.27 5.67 17.56
N ALA A 216 11.49 5.34 16.28
CA ALA A 216 11.79 6.31 15.24
C ALA A 216 10.73 7.43 15.14
N TRP A 217 9.49 7.18 15.55
CA TRP A 217 8.40 8.16 15.52
C TRP A 217 8.26 9.00 16.80
N GLY A 218 9.18 8.87 17.76
CA GLY A 218 9.07 9.56 19.06
C GLY A 218 8.99 11.08 18.93
N TRP A 219 9.58 11.64 17.87
CA TRP A 219 9.49 13.06 17.53
C TRP A 219 8.09 13.48 17.03
N ALA A 220 7.40 12.61 16.28
CA ALA A 220 6.07 12.87 15.76
C ALA A 220 4.96 12.60 16.79
N SER A 221 5.16 11.61 17.66
CA SER A 221 4.20 11.23 18.70
C SER A 221 4.96 10.79 19.96
N PRO A 222 5.11 11.65 20.98
CA PRO A 222 5.93 11.37 22.16
C PRO A 222 5.50 10.14 22.96
N GLN A 223 4.19 9.86 23.01
CA GLN A 223 3.64 8.75 23.79
C GLN A 223 3.73 7.40 23.04
N LEU A 224 3.95 7.41 21.72
CA LEU A 224 4.05 6.22 20.86
C LEU A 224 3.02 5.12 21.18
N GLU A 225 1.77 5.49 21.48
CA GLU A 225 0.74 4.51 21.83
C GLU A 225 0.43 3.58 20.63
N PRO A 226 0.04 2.31 20.89
CA PRO A 226 -0.35 1.39 19.83
C PRO A 226 -1.47 1.97 18.95
N MET A 227 -1.32 1.77 17.64
CA MET A 227 -2.34 2.15 16.65
C MET A 227 -3.22 0.95 16.33
N GLU A 228 -4.54 1.15 16.36
CA GLU A 228 -5.52 0.15 15.95
C GLU A 228 -6.40 0.72 14.84
N PHE A 229 -6.49 0.01 13.71
CA PHE A 229 -7.33 0.43 12.60
C PHE A 229 -8.00 -0.73 11.87
N SER A 230 -9.08 -0.40 11.17
CA SER A 230 -9.76 -1.29 10.24
C SER A 230 -9.85 -0.60 8.88
N LEU A 231 -9.27 -1.21 7.85
CA LEU A 231 -9.24 -0.73 6.47
C LEU A 231 -10.08 -1.66 5.59
N VAL A 232 -11.03 -1.11 4.84
CA VAL A 232 -11.81 -1.83 3.82
C VAL A 232 -11.28 -1.45 2.45
N VAL A 233 -10.98 -2.44 1.61
CA VAL A 233 -10.47 -2.26 0.25
C VAL A 233 -11.38 -3.01 -0.73
N GLN A 234 -11.70 -2.37 -1.86
CA GLN A 234 -12.41 -2.98 -2.97
C GLN A 234 -11.61 -2.77 -4.27
N ALA A 235 -11.35 -3.85 -5.01
CA ALA A 235 -10.70 -3.80 -6.32
C ALA A 235 -11.71 -4.08 -7.45
N GLY A 236 -11.80 -3.17 -8.42
CA GLY A 236 -12.70 -3.23 -9.59
C GLY A 236 -12.82 -1.86 -10.28
N ASP A 237 -13.84 -1.68 -11.12
CA ASP A 237 -14.09 -0.39 -11.81
C ASP A 237 -14.31 0.78 -10.83
N ASP A 238 -14.94 0.49 -9.68
CA ASP A 238 -15.15 1.41 -8.56
C ASP A 238 -14.21 1.07 -7.38
N SER A 239 -12.91 1.12 -7.63
CA SER A 239 -11.88 0.82 -6.62
C SER A 239 -11.82 1.87 -5.52
N PHE A 240 -11.72 1.44 -4.26
CA PHE A 240 -11.55 2.34 -3.11
C PHE A 240 -10.81 1.66 -1.95
N ALA A 241 -10.30 2.50 -1.03
CA ALA A 241 -9.79 2.09 0.26
C ALA A 241 -10.26 3.08 1.34
N CYS A 242 -10.88 2.59 2.42
CA CYS A 242 -11.41 3.44 3.49
C CYS A 242 -11.13 2.87 4.87
N PHE A 243 -10.57 3.70 5.75
CA PHE A 243 -10.48 3.41 7.17
C PHE A 243 -11.87 3.53 7.79
N VAL A 244 -12.40 2.42 8.29
CA VAL A 244 -13.72 2.34 8.96
C VAL A 244 -13.61 2.37 10.49
N LYS A 245 -12.39 2.25 11.00
CA LYS A 245 -12.01 2.49 12.40
C LYS A 245 -10.56 2.97 12.42
N GLY A 246 -10.28 4.02 13.17
CA GLY A 246 -8.90 4.52 13.37
C GLY A 246 -8.22 4.97 12.08
N ASN A 247 -6.90 5.00 12.10
CA ASN A 247 -6.05 5.36 10.96
C ASN A 247 -4.66 4.74 11.12
N ASN A 248 -3.84 4.84 10.07
CA ASN A 248 -2.45 4.38 10.07
C ASN A 248 -1.46 5.53 9.84
N GLU A 249 -1.82 6.76 10.22
CA GLU A 249 -1.01 7.95 10.01
C GLU A 249 -0.46 8.48 11.33
N VAL A 250 0.86 8.64 11.42
CA VAL A 250 1.55 8.99 12.68
C VAL A 250 1.11 10.36 13.21
N PHE A 251 0.79 11.30 12.32
CA PHE A 251 0.39 12.67 12.64
C PHE A 251 -1.10 12.85 12.96
N LEU A 252 -1.95 11.87 12.65
CA LEU A 252 -3.37 11.97 12.93
C LEU A 252 -3.68 11.50 14.36
N PRO A 253 -4.66 12.11 15.04
CA PRO A 253 -5.10 11.62 16.34
C PRO A 253 -5.50 10.15 16.27
N ARG A 254 -4.97 9.31 17.17
CA ARG A 254 -5.15 7.85 17.15
C ARG A 254 -6.62 7.41 17.17
N ASN A 255 -7.46 8.16 17.88
CA ASN A 255 -8.89 7.89 18.01
C ASN A 255 -9.72 8.44 16.82
N SER A 256 -9.10 9.16 15.89
CA SER A 256 -9.78 9.69 14.71
C SER A 256 -9.81 8.62 13.61
N THR A 257 -10.96 8.53 12.93
CA THR A 257 -11.11 7.65 11.77
C THR A 257 -10.93 8.47 10.49
N SER A 258 -9.88 8.19 9.71
CA SER A 258 -9.53 9.00 8.52
C SER A 258 -10.52 8.88 7.35
N GLY A 259 -11.38 7.86 7.34
CA GLY A 259 -12.33 7.63 6.26
C GLY A 259 -11.65 7.17 4.97
N CYS A 260 -12.22 7.54 3.83
CA CYS A 260 -11.72 7.12 2.52
C CYS A 260 -10.47 7.90 2.12
N THR A 261 -9.47 7.16 1.62
CA THR A 261 -8.18 7.73 1.23
C THR A 261 -8.25 8.44 -0.12
N ASP A 262 -7.25 9.28 -0.42
CA ASP A 262 -7.12 9.86 -1.76
C ASP A 262 -6.89 8.79 -2.85
N PRO A 263 -7.11 9.12 -4.13
CA PRO A 263 -7.03 8.14 -5.22
C PRO A 263 -5.66 7.47 -5.39
N ALA A 264 -4.57 8.17 -5.08
CA ALA A 264 -3.22 7.61 -5.23
C ALA A 264 -2.96 6.55 -4.15
N LEU A 265 -3.33 6.84 -2.90
CA LEU A 265 -3.24 5.89 -1.80
C LEU A 265 -4.21 4.71 -1.97
N ALA A 266 -5.44 4.98 -2.42
CA ALA A 266 -6.43 3.94 -2.70
C ALA A 266 -5.92 2.94 -3.74
N HIS A 267 -5.34 3.44 -4.85
CA HIS A 267 -4.75 2.59 -5.88
C HIS A 267 -3.61 1.72 -5.31
N LYS A 268 -2.77 2.26 -4.42
CA LYS A 268 -1.69 1.51 -3.76
C LYS A 268 -2.26 0.37 -2.92
N PHE A 269 -3.22 0.64 -2.03
CA PHE A 269 -3.84 -0.40 -1.21
C PHE A 269 -4.58 -1.46 -2.03
N VAL A 270 -5.24 -1.06 -3.12
CA VAL A 270 -5.88 -2.00 -4.05
C VAL A 270 -4.85 -2.91 -4.73
N THR A 271 -3.71 -2.36 -5.13
CA THR A 271 -2.60 -3.15 -5.72
C THR A 271 -2.10 -4.19 -4.71
N GLU A 272 -1.87 -3.80 -3.46
CA GLU A 272 -1.43 -4.72 -2.40
C GLU A 272 -2.48 -5.78 -2.05
N ALA A 273 -3.75 -5.40 -2.00
CA ALA A 273 -4.86 -6.31 -1.78
C ALA A 273 -4.90 -7.40 -2.86
N LEU A 274 -4.70 -7.01 -4.13
CA LEU A 274 -4.63 -7.95 -5.26
C LEU A 274 -3.42 -8.88 -5.15
N MET A 275 -2.24 -8.35 -4.80
CA MET A 275 -1.01 -9.14 -4.66
C MET A 275 -1.14 -10.25 -3.60
N MET A 276 -1.88 -10.00 -2.52
CA MET A 276 -2.13 -10.97 -1.45
C MET A 276 -3.48 -11.69 -1.58
N SER A 277 -4.19 -11.57 -2.70
CA SER A 277 -5.57 -12.04 -2.79
C SER A 277 -5.69 -13.57 -2.88
N PRO A 278 -6.57 -14.22 -2.07
CA PRO A 278 -6.96 -15.59 -2.32
C PRO A 278 -7.74 -15.65 -3.63
N GLY A 279 -7.41 -16.63 -4.48
CA GLY A 279 -7.97 -16.75 -5.83
C GLY A 279 -7.23 -15.96 -6.91
N LEU A 280 -6.05 -15.37 -6.62
CA LEU A 280 -5.21 -14.71 -7.62
C LEU A 280 -4.99 -15.55 -8.89
N VAL A 281 -4.69 -16.85 -8.71
CA VAL A 281 -4.49 -17.79 -9.83
C VAL A 281 -5.76 -17.97 -10.66
N LYS A 282 -6.94 -18.04 -10.01
CA LYS A 282 -8.22 -18.16 -10.70
C LYS A 282 -8.50 -16.91 -11.55
N ARG A 283 -8.33 -15.72 -10.97
CA ARG A 283 -8.46 -14.43 -11.68
C ARG A 283 -7.48 -14.36 -12.86
N ALA A 284 -6.23 -14.76 -12.64
CA ALA A 284 -5.22 -14.84 -13.69
C ALA A 284 -5.64 -15.81 -14.81
N SER A 285 -6.21 -16.98 -14.50
CA SER A 285 -6.67 -17.94 -15.50
C SER A 285 -7.88 -17.45 -16.31
N GLU A 286 -8.78 -16.69 -15.70
CA GLU A 286 -9.94 -16.10 -16.36
C GLU A 286 -9.52 -14.98 -17.32
N MET A 287 -8.50 -14.19 -16.96
CA MET A 287 -8.02 -13.05 -17.76
C MET A 287 -6.93 -13.42 -18.78
N CYS A 288 -6.04 -14.37 -18.46
CA CYS A 288 -4.97 -14.85 -19.34
C CYS A 288 -5.37 -16.11 -20.16
N GLY A 289 -6.55 -16.70 -19.93
CA GLY A 289 -7.09 -17.89 -20.62
C GLY A 289 -6.75 -19.25 -19.96
N PRO A 290 -7.51 -20.33 -20.27
CA PRO A 290 -7.45 -21.63 -19.59
C PRO A 290 -6.20 -22.45 -19.87
N ASN A 291 -5.40 -22.01 -20.84
CA ASN A 291 -4.15 -22.64 -21.22
C ASN A 291 -3.17 -21.49 -21.41
N PRO A 292 -2.47 -21.06 -20.35
CA PRO A 292 -1.56 -19.96 -20.51
C PRO A 292 -0.46 -20.55 -21.39
N ARG A 293 -0.44 -20.17 -22.68
CA ARG A 293 0.83 -20.03 -23.39
C ARG A 293 1.56 -18.90 -22.69
N ILE A 294 2.01 -19.22 -21.48
CA ILE A 294 3.17 -18.70 -20.81
C ILE A 294 4.19 -18.61 -21.92
N LYS A 295 4.36 -17.41 -22.49
CA LYS A 295 5.56 -17.16 -23.25
C LYS A 295 6.66 -17.30 -22.20
N LEU A 296 7.41 -18.40 -22.29
CA LEU A 296 8.78 -18.47 -21.77
C LEU A 296 9.55 -17.33 -22.47
N ILE A 297 9.40 -16.12 -21.95
CA ILE A 297 10.32 -15.04 -22.26
C ILE A 297 11.46 -15.24 -21.29
N CYS A 298 12.37 -16.15 -21.67
CA CYS A 298 13.75 -16.05 -21.25
C CYS A 298 14.29 -14.73 -21.82
N GLN A 299 14.10 -13.64 -21.09
CA GLN A 299 15.04 -12.54 -21.18
C GLN A 299 16.01 -12.72 -20.03
N ASP A 300 17.25 -13.01 -20.40
CA ASP A 300 18.44 -12.84 -19.58
C ASP A 300 18.54 -11.37 -19.13
N SER A 301 17.71 -10.95 -18.19
CA SER A 301 18.05 -9.81 -17.35
C SER A 301 18.72 -10.38 -16.12
N LYS A 302 19.92 -9.88 -15.87
CA LYS A 302 20.80 -10.22 -14.75
C LYS A 302 20.09 -10.02 -13.41
N ILE A 303 19.23 -10.95 -13.00
CA ILE A 303 18.75 -11.02 -11.63
C ILE A 303 19.95 -11.51 -10.81
N GLY A 304 20.37 -10.65 -9.89
CA GLY A 304 21.55 -10.81 -9.06
C GLY A 304 21.67 -12.21 -8.48
N LYS A 305 22.90 -12.72 -8.46
CA LYS A 305 23.30 -13.99 -7.85
C LYS A 305 22.70 -14.12 -6.45
N PHE A 306 21.65 -14.92 -6.30
CA PHE A 306 21.27 -15.49 -5.02
C PHE A 306 22.46 -16.29 -4.48
N ARG A 307 23.11 -15.77 -3.44
CA ARG A 307 24.31 -16.36 -2.88
C ARG A 307 23.95 -17.52 -1.96
N ARG A 308 23.93 -18.72 -2.55
CA ARG A 308 24.32 -20.04 -2.00
C ARG A 308 23.91 -20.35 -0.54
N ALA A 309 22.75 -20.99 -0.37
CA ALA A 309 22.62 -22.08 0.60
C ALA A 309 22.93 -23.42 -0.12
N ARG A 310 23.72 -24.29 0.51
CA ARG A 310 24.14 -25.58 -0.05
C ARG A 310 22.94 -26.52 -0.19
N GLY A 311 22.59 -26.87 -1.42
CA GLY A 311 21.59 -27.90 -1.73
C GLY A 311 21.13 -27.77 -3.18
N ARG A 312 21.13 -28.90 -3.89
CA ARG A 312 20.82 -29.13 -5.32
C ARG A 312 20.05 -28.02 -6.06
N HIS A 313 20.61 -27.57 -7.17
CA HIS A 313 20.02 -26.64 -8.14
C HIS A 313 18.64 -27.09 -8.64
N GLN A 314 17.57 -26.44 -8.18
CA GLN A 314 16.33 -26.30 -8.95
C GLN A 314 16.42 -24.98 -9.72
N ARG A 315 16.51 -25.08 -11.05
CA ARG A 315 16.33 -23.93 -11.94
C ARG A 315 14.82 -23.68 -12.02
N HIS A 316 14.32 -22.66 -11.32
CA HIS A 316 12.93 -22.24 -11.47
C HIS A 316 12.74 -21.72 -12.91
N GLN A 317 12.02 -22.47 -13.76
CA GLN A 317 11.47 -21.96 -15.01
C GLN A 317 10.42 -20.90 -14.69
N VAL A 318 10.68 -19.68 -15.13
CA VAL A 318 9.82 -18.51 -14.85
C VAL A 318 8.70 -18.47 -15.90
N SER A 319 7.47 -18.55 -15.41
CA SER A 319 6.26 -18.41 -16.22
C SER A 319 5.56 -17.09 -15.88
N ARG A 320 5.30 -16.22 -16.87
CA ARG A 320 4.80 -14.85 -16.70
C ARG A 320 3.36 -14.69 -17.22
N CYS A 321 2.44 -14.16 -16.41
CA CYS A 321 1.13 -13.63 -16.82
C CYS A 321 0.96 -12.24 -16.19
N HIS A 322 0.48 -11.28 -16.99
CA HIS A 322 0.22 -9.92 -16.54
C HIS A 322 -1.24 -9.79 -16.10
N LEU A 323 -1.48 -9.47 -14.83
CA LEU A 323 -2.79 -9.21 -14.25
C LEU A 323 -2.84 -7.74 -13.83
N ASP A 324 -3.62 -6.88 -14.49
CA ASP A 324 -3.76 -5.48 -14.07
C ASP A 324 -2.42 -4.76 -13.81
N LYS A 325 -1.41 -5.03 -14.65
CA LYS A 325 0.00 -4.55 -14.54
C LYS A 325 0.84 -5.21 -13.43
N LEU A 326 0.32 -6.19 -12.71
CA LEU A 326 1.08 -7.11 -11.87
C LEU A 326 1.70 -8.22 -12.72
N LEU A 327 2.87 -8.69 -12.33
CA LEU A 327 3.53 -9.84 -12.91
C LEU A 327 3.44 -11.01 -11.93
N LEU A 328 2.73 -12.06 -12.33
CA LEU A 328 2.70 -13.33 -11.60
C LEU A 328 3.83 -14.23 -12.11
N ILE A 329 4.71 -14.65 -11.21
CA ILE A 329 5.77 -15.63 -11.45
C ILE A 329 5.41 -16.89 -10.66
N VAL A 330 5.24 -18.01 -11.35
CA VAL A 330 4.91 -19.30 -10.73
C VAL A 330 6.12 -20.21 -10.68
N ASP A 331 6.15 -21.07 -9.67
CA ASP A 331 7.06 -22.21 -9.58
C ASP A 331 6.70 -23.24 -10.67
N PRO A 332 7.66 -23.75 -11.44
CA PRO A 332 7.36 -24.60 -12.60
C PRO A 332 7.03 -26.05 -12.27
N GLU A 333 7.38 -26.52 -11.07
CA GLU A 333 7.13 -27.90 -10.66
C GLU A 333 5.76 -28.03 -10.01
N THR A 334 5.42 -27.04 -9.18
CA THR A 334 4.18 -27.01 -8.39
C THR A 334 3.08 -26.18 -9.04
N TYR A 335 3.43 -25.31 -10.00
CA TYR A 335 2.54 -24.31 -10.63
C TYR A 335 1.91 -23.33 -9.64
N LEU A 336 2.45 -23.24 -8.42
CA LEU A 336 1.99 -22.30 -7.41
C LEU A 336 2.65 -20.94 -7.63
N PRO A 337 1.98 -19.83 -7.28
CA PRO A 337 2.62 -18.52 -7.21
C PRO A 337 3.91 -18.57 -6.38
N TYR A 338 4.96 -17.96 -6.89
CA TYR A 338 6.22 -17.82 -6.18
C TYR A 338 6.53 -16.35 -5.90
N ILE A 339 6.33 -15.49 -6.90
CA ILE A 339 6.44 -14.03 -6.76
C ILE A 339 5.24 -13.37 -7.41
N VAL A 340 4.66 -12.39 -6.73
CA VAL A 340 3.75 -11.41 -7.33
C VAL A 340 4.46 -10.07 -7.33
N ARG A 341 4.70 -9.50 -8.51
CA ARG A 341 5.48 -8.28 -8.67
C ARG A 341 4.60 -7.12 -9.15
N SER A 342 4.75 -5.95 -8.54
CA SER A 342 4.35 -4.68 -9.15
C SER A 342 5.60 -3.92 -9.62
N GLU A 343 5.46 -3.20 -10.73
CA GLU A 343 6.48 -2.27 -11.22
C GLU A 343 6.10 -0.85 -10.80
N GLU A 344 7.09 -0.10 -10.30
CA GLU A 344 6.93 1.24 -9.79
C GLU A 344 8.00 2.18 -10.34
N GLN A 345 7.65 3.47 -10.38
CA GLN A 345 8.61 4.53 -10.68
C GLN A 345 8.77 5.38 -9.42
N HIS A 346 10.00 5.45 -8.91
CA HIS A 346 10.38 6.32 -7.81
C HIS A 346 11.13 7.54 -8.38
N PRO A 347 10.85 8.78 -7.91
CA PRO A 347 11.53 9.98 -8.41
C PRO A 347 13.06 9.94 -8.28
N ILE A 348 13.57 9.32 -7.21
CA ILE A 348 15.01 9.22 -6.94
C ILE A 348 15.58 7.84 -7.26
N TYR A 349 14.80 6.77 -7.08
CA TYR A 349 15.28 5.40 -7.25
C TYR A 349 14.97 4.84 -8.64
N GLY A 350 14.47 5.69 -9.55
CA GLY A 350 14.12 5.30 -10.91
C GLY A 350 13.11 4.14 -10.94
N ASN A 351 13.35 3.19 -11.85
CA ASN A 351 12.51 2.00 -11.95
C ASN A 351 12.77 1.08 -10.75
N ALA A 352 11.69 0.75 -10.05
CA ALA A 352 11.68 -0.12 -8.90
C ALA A 352 10.64 -1.23 -9.06
N THR A 353 10.78 -2.29 -8.29
CA THR A 353 9.80 -3.38 -8.21
C THR A 353 9.46 -3.66 -6.75
N LYS A 354 8.19 -3.90 -6.47
CA LYS A 354 7.74 -4.44 -5.21
C LYS A 354 7.33 -5.89 -5.42
N ASP A 355 8.11 -6.80 -4.83
CA ASP A 355 7.98 -8.25 -5.02
C ASP A 355 7.43 -8.88 -3.75
N VAL A 356 6.27 -9.50 -3.85
CA VAL A 356 5.68 -10.33 -2.79
C VAL A 356 6.07 -11.78 -3.07
N TYR A 357 6.99 -12.31 -2.27
CA TYR A 357 7.41 -13.70 -2.27
C TYR A 357 6.42 -14.53 -1.46
N LEU A 358 5.99 -15.63 -2.04
CA LEU A 358 4.99 -16.54 -1.47
C LEU A 358 5.63 -17.92 -1.28
N SER A 359 5.62 -18.43 -0.06
CA SER A 359 6.23 -19.73 0.25
C SER A 359 5.52 -20.46 1.39
N GLU A 360 6.03 -21.65 1.73
CA GLU A 360 5.48 -22.52 2.77
C GLU A 360 3.99 -22.86 2.57
N TYR A 361 3.63 -23.20 1.33
CA TYR A 361 2.25 -23.55 0.97
C TYR A 361 1.72 -24.72 1.79
N LYS A 362 0.54 -24.53 2.41
CA LYS A 362 -0.20 -25.61 3.09
C LYS A 362 -1.51 -25.87 2.38
N ASP A 363 -1.95 -27.14 2.41
CA ASP A 363 -3.26 -27.53 1.93
C ASP A 363 -4.29 -27.24 3.02
N ILE A 364 -5.29 -26.41 2.69
CA ILE A 364 -6.41 -26.10 3.56
C ILE A 364 -7.68 -26.36 2.77
N GLN A 365 -8.36 -27.44 3.16
CA GLN A 365 -9.61 -27.90 2.54
C GLN A 365 -9.49 -28.09 1.01
N GLY A 366 -8.32 -28.56 0.54
CA GLY A 366 -8.04 -28.81 -0.88
C GLY A 366 -7.56 -27.60 -1.67
N ILE A 367 -7.30 -26.47 -1.00
CA ILE A 367 -6.71 -25.26 -1.60
C ILE A 367 -5.31 -25.06 -1.02
N LYS A 368 -4.31 -24.91 -1.89
CA LYS A 368 -2.95 -24.56 -1.47
C LYS A 368 -2.82 -23.07 -1.24
N LEU A 369 -2.53 -22.66 0.00
CA LEU A 369 -2.36 -21.26 0.40
C LEU A 369 -0.97 -21.02 1.00
N PRO A 370 -0.29 -19.92 0.62
CA PRO A 370 1.02 -19.59 1.17
C PRO A 370 0.89 -19.27 2.66
N HIS A 371 1.90 -19.62 3.46
CA HIS A 371 1.96 -19.25 4.87
C HIS A 371 3.12 -18.31 5.19
N ALA A 372 4.15 -18.25 4.37
CA ALA A 372 5.22 -17.27 4.53
C ALA A 372 5.13 -16.23 3.41
N ILE A 373 5.05 -14.96 3.79
CA ILE A 373 4.98 -13.81 2.89
C ILE A 373 6.15 -12.89 3.20
N GLN A 374 6.92 -12.55 2.17
CA GLN A 374 7.98 -11.56 2.26
C GLN A 374 7.83 -10.56 1.12
N THR A 375 7.74 -9.28 1.47
CA THR A 375 7.64 -8.17 0.53
C THR A 375 8.99 -7.47 0.43
N ILE A 376 9.58 -7.45 -0.77
CA ILE A 376 10.87 -6.82 -1.04
C ILE A 376 10.70 -5.66 -2.00
N TYR A 377 11.25 -4.50 -1.64
CA TYR A 377 11.40 -3.36 -2.54
C TYR A 377 12.79 -3.37 -3.17
N ASN A 378 12.84 -3.39 -4.50
CA ASN A 378 14.08 -3.47 -5.25
C ASN A 378 14.19 -2.30 -6.24
N SER A 379 15.36 -1.66 -6.30
CA SER A 379 15.71 -0.71 -7.35
C SER A 379 17.10 -1.00 -7.86
N SER A 380 17.22 -1.11 -9.18
CA SER A 380 18.51 -1.35 -9.82
C SER A 380 19.41 -0.12 -9.85
N SER A 381 18.84 1.10 -9.85
CA SER A 381 19.64 2.33 -9.92
C SER A 381 20.42 2.56 -8.63
N GLN A 382 19.79 2.31 -7.48
CA GLN A 382 20.39 2.45 -6.16
C GLN A 382 20.94 1.14 -5.58
N ARG A 383 20.85 0.03 -6.32
CA ARG A 383 21.16 -1.33 -5.83
C ARG A 383 20.40 -1.65 -4.52
N LEU A 384 19.19 -1.13 -4.38
CA LEU A 384 18.33 -1.34 -3.23
C LEU A 384 17.72 -2.74 -3.29
N ASN A 385 17.69 -3.41 -2.14
CA ASN A 385 17.04 -4.69 -1.93
C ASN A 385 16.56 -4.78 -0.48
N VAL A 386 15.50 -4.03 -0.17
CA VAL A 386 15.00 -3.81 1.19
C VAL A 386 13.80 -4.70 1.45
N VAL A 387 13.79 -5.41 2.57
CA VAL A 387 12.62 -6.16 3.03
C VAL A 387 11.67 -5.17 3.70
N LEU A 388 10.50 -4.94 3.10
CA LEU A 388 9.45 -4.10 3.68
C LEU A 388 8.58 -4.89 4.66
N GLU A 389 8.21 -6.12 4.29
CA GLU A 389 7.42 -7.00 5.14
C GLU A 389 7.94 -8.44 5.09
N ASP A 390 7.80 -9.17 6.19
CA ASP A 390 8.25 -10.55 6.40
C ASP A 390 7.45 -11.16 7.56
N PHE A 391 6.42 -11.92 7.23
CA PHE A 391 5.51 -12.48 8.22
C PHE A 391 5.01 -13.86 7.83
N VAL A 392 4.56 -14.58 8.87
CA VAL A 392 3.96 -15.91 8.75
C VAL A 392 2.48 -15.81 9.09
N ILE A 393 1.65 -16.38 8.22
CA ILE A 393 0.23 -16.58 8.46
C ILE A 393 0.07 -17.69 9.49
N ASP A 394 -0.52 -17.35 10.63
CA ASP A 394 -0.68 -18.25 11.77
C ASP A 394 -1.86 -19.20 11.54
N ASN A 395 -3.00 -18.66 11.11
CA ASN A 395 -4.22 -19.43 10.89
C ASN A 395 -4.99 -18.94 9.66
N ILE A 396 -5.68 -19.88 9.00
CA ILE A 396 -6.56 -19.61 7.88
C ILE A 396 -7.90 -20.32 8.11
N ASN A 397 -8.98 -19.55 8.16
CA ASN A 397 -10.36 -20.04 8.26
C ASN A 397 -11.11 -19.82 6.92
N PRO A 398 -11.25 -20.84 6.06
CA PRO A 398 -11.98 -20.78 4.78
C PRO A 398 -13.51 -20.86 4.92
N SER A 399 -14.01 -20.89 6.16
CA SER A 399 -15.42 -20.98 6.50
C SER A 399 -15.87 -19.84 7.42
N ALA A 400 -15.12 -18.73 7.45
CA ALA A 400 -15.46 -17.59 8.29
C ALA A 400 -16.81 -16.98 7.87
N GLU A 401 -17.66 -16.61 8.82
CA GLU A 401 -18.90 -15.88 8.55
C GLU A 401 -18.76 -14.46 9.05
N PHE A 402 -19.19 -13.50 8.23
CA PHE A 402 -19.08 -12.07 8.53
C PHE A 402 -20.49 -11.45 8.63
N PRO A 403 -20.71 -10.51 9.57
CA PRO A 403 -22.00 -9.83 9.69
C PRO A 403 -22.31 -9.00 8.43
N LYS A 404 -23.61 -8.72 8.22
CA LYS A 404 -24.04 -7.87 7.10
C LYS A 404 -23.36 -6.50 7.17
N GLY A 405 -22.76 -6.08 6.06
CA GLY A 405 -22.05 -4.81 5.95
C GLY A 405 -20.62 -4.79 6.52
N PHE A 406 -20.06 -5.95 6.86
CA PHE A 406 -18.68 -6.06 7.36
C PHE A 406 -17.62 -5.46 6.42
N PHE A 407 -17.85 -5.55 5.10
CA PHE A 407 -17.02 -4.98 4.03
C PHE A 407 -17.58 -3.67 3.47
N ASN A 408 -18.58 -3.05 4.13
CA ASN A 408 -19.07 -1.75 3.68
C ASN A 408 -18.07 -0.66 4.08
N PRO A 409 -17.89 0.38 3.26
CA PRO A 409 -17.20 1.60 3.68
C PRO A 409 -18.04 2.34 4.76
N VAL A 410 -17.45 3.40 5.33
CA VAL A 410 -18.07 4.29 6.37
C VAL A 410 -19.52 4.68 5.99
N PRO A 411 -20.46 4.83 6.96
CA PRO A 411 -21.88 5.13 6.68
C PRO A 411 -22.12 6.36 5.78
N GLU A 412 -23.28 6.42 5.13
CA GLU A 412 -23.69 7.49 4.20
C GLU A 412 -23.50 8.89 4.81
N GLY A 413 -22.66 9.72 4.17
CA GLY A 413 -22.37 11.10 4.58
C GLY A 413 -20.93 11.57 4.42
N GLN A 414 -19.96 10.66 4.28
CA GLN A 414 -18.60 11.02 3.83
C GLN A 414 -18.54 11.05 2.30
N ASN A 415 -17.93 12.10 1.73
CA ASN A 415 -17.75 12.25 0.29
C ASN A 415 -16.96 11.07 -0.28
N ARG A 416 -17.63 10.24 -1.08
CA ARG A 416 -17.01 9.15 -1.83
C ARG A 416 -16.37 9.74 -3.07
N THR A 417 -15.10 10.07 -2.99
CA THR A 417 -14.36 10.51 -4.17
C THR A 417 -13.79 9.28 -4.87
N ILE A 418 -14.66 8.52 -5.55
CA ILE A 418 -14.25 7.46 -6.48
C ILE A 418 -13.62 8.17 -7.67
N GLN A 419 -12.29 8.21 -7.73
CA GLN A 419 -11.57 8.85 -8.81
C GLN A 419 -10.51 7.93 -9.39
N ARG A 420 -10.37 8.00 -10.72
CA ARG A 420 -9.30 7.33 -11.46
C ARG A 420 -7.95 7.82 -10.93
N LYS A 421 -6.93 6.94 -10.96
CA LYS A 421 -5.55 7.24 -10.55
C LYS A 421 -5.15 8.66 -11.01
N THR A 422 -4.77 9.51 -10.05
CA THR A 422 -4.32 10.88 -10.32
C THR A 422 -3.14 10.84 -11.29
N PRO A 423 -3.25 11.44 -12.50
CA PRO A 423 -2.15 11.47 -13.45
C PRO A 423 -0.93 12.16 -12.84
N GLY A 424 0.26 11.64 -13.13
CA GLY A 424 1.52 12.26 -12.72
C GLY A 424 2.01 11.96 -11.29
N VAL A 425 1.25 11.26 -10.45
CA VAL A 425 1.74 10.81 -9.13
C VAL A 425 2.51 9.49 -9.28
N PRO A 426 3.83 9.46 -9.01
CA PRO A 426 4.63 8.24 -9.10
C PRO A 426 4.23 7.25 -8.01
N SER A 427 4.00 5.97 -8.35
CA SER A 427 3.55 4.96 -7.38
C SER A 427 4.58 4.69 -6.30
N GLY A 428 5.88 4.68 -6.64
CA GLY A 428 6.95 4.49 -5.66
C GLY A 428 6.93 5.55 -4.57
N LEU A 429 6.51 6.76 -4.91
CA LEU A 429 6.40 7.87 -3.99
C LEU A 429 5.29 7.67 -2.94
N VAL A 430 4.17 7.09 -3.37
CA VAL A 430 3.05 6.74 -2.49
C VAL A 430 3.40 5.52 -1.64
N THR A 431 4.11 4.55 -2.22
CA THR A 431 4.61 3.37 -1.49
C THR A 431 5.50 3.78 -0.32
N ASP A 432 6.44 4.70 -0.53
CA ASP A 432 7.36 5.18 0.50
C ASP A 432 6.61 5.83 1.68
N TYR A 433 5.73 6.80 1.40
CA TYR A 433 4.92 7.47 2.42
C TYR A 433 4.03 6.52 3.22
N SER A 434 3.29 5.66 2.51
CA SER A 434 2.32 4.80 3.15
C SER A 434 2.96 3.68 3.97
N THR A 435 4.15 3.20 3.56
CA THR A 435 4.92 2.22 4.33
C THR A 435 5.47 2.86 5.61
N SER A 436 5.81 4.15 5.56
CA SER A 436 6.31 4.92 6.71
C SER A 436 5.19 5.49 7.62
N LEU A 437 3.95 5.01 7.54
CA LEU A 437 2.82 5.55 8.34
C LEU A 437 2.57 7.06 8.15
N LEU A 438 2.90 7.60 6.98
CA LEU A 438 2.75 9.03 6.67
C LEU A 438 1.59 9.31 5.70
N GLY A 439 0.83 8.29 5.30
CA GLY A 439 -0.31 8.44 4.41
C GLY A 439 0.10 8.63 2.94
N SER A 440 -0.46 9.64 2.28
CA SER A 440 -0.13 10.00 0.91
C SER A 440 -0.03 11.52 0.77
N PRO A 441 1.04 12.02 0.14
CA PRO A 441 1.41 13.45 0.16
C PRO A 441 0.75 14.28 -0.94
N VAL A 442 -0.28 13.77 -1.62
CA VAL A 442 -0.77 14.38 -2.87
C VAL A 442 -1.43 15.73 -2.56
N LYS A 443 -0.64 16.79 -2.63
CA LYS A 443 -1.05 18.18 -2.57
C LYS A 443 -0.36 18.94 -3.69
N ASN A 444 -1.09 19.30 -4.74
CA ASN A 444 -0.56 20.20 -5.75
C ASN A 444 -0.86 21.65 -5.33
N VAL A 445 0.10 22.56 -5.51
CA VAL A 445 -0.05 23.98 -5.18
C VAL A 445 0.13 24.77 -6.47
N SER A 446 -0.76 25.73 -6.74
CA SER A 446 -0.62 26.62 -7.89
C SER A 446 0.42 27.71 -7.59
N VAL A 447 1.06 28.24 -8.64
CA VAL A 447 2.01 29.36 -8.51
C VAL A 447 1.40 30.56 -7.78
N ASP A 448 0.11 30.82 -7.97
CA ASP A 448 -0.59 31.96 -7.39
C ASP A 448 -0.85 31.80 -5.88
N ALA A 449 -0.75 30.58 -5.35
CA ALA A 449 -0.87 30.32 -3.92
C ALA A 449 0.46 30.52 -3.16
N LEU A 450 1.59 30.57 -3.87
CA LEU A 450 2.91 30.74 -3.26
C LEU A 450 3.11 32.17 -2.76
N LYS A 451 3.59 32.28 -1.51
CA LYS A 451 3.95 33.56 -0.88
C LYS A 451 5.45 33.61 -0.69
N SER A 452 6.04 34.80 -0.72
CA SER A 452 7.46 34.97 -0.41
C SER A 452 7.66 36.05 0.64
N LEU A 453 8.59 35.80 1.56
CA LEU A 453 9.15 36.83 2.43
C LEU A 453 10.61 37.04 2.05
N SER A 454 11.03 38.30 1.93
CA SER A 454 12.44 38.64 1.78
C SER A 454 12.87 39.50 2.95
N PRO A 455 13.98 39.17 3.63
CA PRO A 455 14.53 40.05 4.64
C PRO A 455 14.90 41.40 4.02
N ILE A 456 14.61 42.50 4.72
CA ILE A 456 14.81 43.86 4.22
C ILE A 456 16.28 44.11 3.87
N ASP A 457 17.19 43.49 4.62
CA ASP A 457 18.63 43.74 4.58
C ASP A 457 19.37 42.98 3.46
N LEU A 458 18.75 41.95 2.86
CA LEU A 458 19.38 41.19 1.76
C LEU A 458 18.33 40.73 0.74
N ARG A 459 18.02 41.64 -0.19
CA ARG A 459 16.91 41.48 -1.17
C ARG A 459 17.10 40.35 -2.17
N GLN A 460 18.31 39.79 -2.28
CA GLN A 460 18.63 38.65 -3.15
C GLN A 460 18.16 37.31 -2.57
N VAL A 461 17.71 37.31 -1.31
CA VAL A 461 17.23 36.12 -0.61
C VAL A 461 15.71 36.16 -0.51
N TYR A 462 15.08 35.05 -0.86
CA TYR A 462 13.64 34.87 -0.77
C TYR A 462 13.34 33.61 0.04
N TRP A 463 12.50 33.73 1.05
CA TRP A 463 11.90 32.63 1.78
C TRP A 463 10.53 32.35 1.19
N LEU A 464 10.48 31.37 0.30
CA LEU A 464 9.28 31.01 -0.42
C LEU A 464 8.45 30.06 0.43
N ILE A 465 7.25 30.49 0.83
CA ILE A 465 6.30 29.74 1.63
C ILE A 465 5.43 28.90 0.70
N ILE A 466 5.58 27.58 0.79
CA ILE A 466 4.91 26.61 -0.08
C ILE A 466 3.69 26.02 0.60
N ASP A 467 3.81 25.68 1.89
CA ASP A 467 2.71 25.24 2.74
C ASP A 467 2.84 25.95 4.10
N ASP A 468 1.80 26.70 4.50
CA ASP A 468 1.68 27.33 5.82
C ASP A 468 0.42 26.87 6.55
N SER A 469 -0.17 25.73 6.14
CA SER A 469 -1.40 25.19 6.73
C SER A 469 -1.22 24.65 8.17
N HIS A 470 0.01 24.46 8.61
CA HIS A 470 0.37 24.06 9.98
C HIS A 470 1.77 24.59 10.37
N GLU A 471 2.12 24.48 11.66
CA GLU A 471 3.37 25.03 12.23
C GLU A 471 4.63 24.48 11.53
N LEU A 472 4.64 23.19 11.19
CA LEU A 472 5.71 22.52 10.42
C LEU A 472 5.57 22.67 8.90
N GLY A 473 4.79 23.64 8.42
CA GLY A 473 4.60 23.89 6.99
C GLY A 473 5.93 24.11 6.27
N TYR A 474 5.94 23.94 4.95
CA TYR A 474 7.15 23.85 4.14
C TYR A 474 7.56 25.17 3.47
N LYS A 475 8.85 25.51 3.53
CA LYS A 475 9.43 26.71 2.91
C LYS A 475 10.74 26.38 2.18
N GLN A 476 11.06 27.14 1.14
CA GLN A 476 12.33 27.02 0.42
C GLN A 476 13.09 28.33 0.45
N LEU A 477 14.41 28.26 0.65
CA LEU A 477 15.30 29.40 0.42
C LEU A 477 15.64 29.50 -1.07
N ILE A 478 15.37 30.64 -1.67
CA ILE A 478 15.82 30.99 -3.03
C ILE A 478 16.91 32.06 -2.92
N ILE A 479 18.03 31.84 -3.60
CA ILE A 479 19.17 32.77 -3.63
C ILE A 479 19.38 33.25 -5.07
N GLU A 480 19.20 34.55 -5.28
CA GLU A 480 19.43 35.20 -6.57
C GLU A 480 20.84 35.78 -6.66
N PHE A 481 21.65 35.24 -7.57
CA PHE A 481 22.89 35.85 -8.02
C PHE A 481 22.68 36.57 -9.36
N GLU A 482 23.68 37.34 -9.79
CA GLU A 482 23.63 38.10 -11.05
C GLU A 482 23.17 37.26 -12.25
N ASN A 483 23.71 36.06 -12.43
CA ASN A 483 23.41 35.18 -13.57
C ASN A 483 22.74 33.85 -13.19
N GLU A 484 22.63 33.56 -11.89
CA GLU A 484 22.30 32.23 -11.37
C GLU A 484 21.20 32.34 -10.33
N VAL A 485 20.38 31.29 -10.21
CA VAL A 485 19.39 31.15 -9.15
C VAL A 485 19.57 29.79 -8.51
N ILE A 486 19.75 29.79 -7.19
CA ILE A 486 19.86 28.59 -6.38
C ILE A 486 18.54 28.40 -5.63
N VAL A 487 17.99 27.18 -5.71
CA VAL A 487 16.86 26.74 -4.89
C VAL A 487 17.39 25.79 -3.84
N CYS A 488 17.21 26.10 -2.56
CA CYS A 488 17.54 25.21 -1.46
C CYS A 488 16.32 24.33 -1.12
N ASP A 489 16.59 23.04 -0.96
CA ASP A 489 15.60 21.95 -0.95
C ASP A 489 14.75 21.85 -2.22
N ALA A 490 14.08 20.71 -2.38
CA ALA A 490 13.19 20.40 -3.49
C ALA A 490 12.17 19.35 -3.05
N PRO A 491 11.08 19.76 -2.37
CA PRO A 491 10.00 18.86 -2.05
C PRO A 491 9.28 18.39 -3.33
N PRO A 492 8.68 17.20 -3.31
CA PRO A 492 7.95 16.68 -4.46
C PRO A 492 6.64 17.44 -4.70
N PHE A 493 6.17 17.41 -5.95
CA PHE A 493 4.95 18.05 -6.45
C PHE A 493 4.99 19.58 -6.59
N TRP A 494 5.83 20.30 -5.83
CA TRP A 494 5.85 21.78 -5.86
C TRP A 494 6.91 22.39 -6.79
N SER A 495 7.87 21.60 -7.28
CA SER A 495 8.99 22.10 -8.10
C SER A 495 8.55 22.90 -9.34
N GLY A 496 7.48 22.47 -10.01
CA GLY A 496 6.93 23.18 -11.17
C GLY A 496 6.44 24.59 -10.82
N ALA A 497 5.61 24.71 -9.77
CA ALA A 497 5.09 25.99 -9.31
C ALA A 497 6.19 26.92 -8.80
N VAL A 498 7.22 26.37 -8.14
CA VAL A 498 8.38 27.13 -7.68
C VAL A 498 9.20 27.67 -8.85
N MET A 499 9.47 26.85 -9.87
CA MET A 499 10.17 27.29 -11.08
C MET A 499 9.39 28.38 -11.81
N GLU A 500 8.07 28.23 -11.94
CA GLU A 500 7.20 29.25 -12.53
C GLU A 500 7.21 30.55 -11.72
N TRP A 501 7.16 30.46 -10.38
CA TRP A 501 7.26 31.62 -9.50
C TRP A 501 8.58 32.36 -9.69
N ILE A 502 9.70 31.64 -9.76
CA ILE A 502 11.04 32.21 -10.00
C ILE A 502 11.09 32.91 -11.35
N GLU A 503 10.58 32.29 -12.41
CA GLU A 503 10.56 32.91 -13.74
C GLU A 503 9.70 34.19 -13.75
N LYS A 504 8.54 34.18 -13.10
CA LYS A 504 7.62 35.33 -13.02
C LYS A 504 8.16 36.50 -12.19
N ASN A 505 8.80 36.22 -11.05
CA ASN A 505 9.17 37.25 -10.07
C ASN A 505 10.66 37.65 -10.13
N ILE A 506 11.55 36.75 -10.52
CA ILE A 506 13.00 36.98 -10.63
C ILE A 506 13.41 37.16 -12.09
N GLY A 507 12.67 36.59 -13.05
CA GLY A 507 12.99 36.71 -14.49
C GLY A 507 14.17 35.86 -14.93
N LYS A 508 14.54 34.84 -14.14
CA LYS A 508 15.68 33.94 -14.39
C LYS A 508 15.23 32.48 -14.30
N LYS A 509 16.05 31.58 -14.84
CA LYS A 509 15.88 30.13 -14.69
C LYS A 509 16.66 29.63 -13.48
N VAL A 510 16.17 28.57 -12.87
CA VAL A 510 16.91 27.85 -11.82
C VAL A 510 18.17 27.23 -12.45
N THR A 511 19.33 27.60 -11.93
CA THR A 511 20.63 27.06 -12.38
C THR A 511 21.12 25.95 -11.47
N TYR A 512 20.82 26.05 -10.17
CA TYR A 512 21.25 25.08 -9.18
C TYR A 512 20.12 24.72 -8.21
N VAL A 513 20.10 23.46 -7.78
CA VAL A 513 19.30 22.99 -6.65
C VAL A 513 20.25 22.45 -5.58
N ALA A 514 20.04 22.85 -4.34
CA ALA A 514 20.87 22.51 -3.20
C ALA A 514 19.99 21.84 -2.12
N PRO A 515 19.72 20.54 -2.23
CA PRO A 515 19.00 19.82 -1.19
C PRO A 515 19.82 19.83 0.10
N SER A 516 19.17 20.12 1.22
CA SER A 516 19.79 20.06 2.55
C SER A 516 20.27 18.65 2.85
N HIS A 517 19.47 17.63 2.53
CA HIS A 517 19.78 16.21 2.72
C HIS A 517 18.87 15.27 1.90
N HIS A 518 19.14 13.97 1.94
CA HIS A 518 18.46 12.95 1.14
C HIS A 518 17.00 12.66 1.54
N HIS A 519 16.50 13.21 2.66
CA HIS A 519 15.12 12.99 3.07
C HIS A 519 14.15 13.49 2.01
N ARG A 520 13.04 12.77 1.92
CA ARG A 520 12.17 12.80 0.75
C ARG A 520 11.45 14.13 0.56
N ASP A 521 11.02 14.74 1.65
CA ASP A 521 10.45 16.09 1.69
C ASP A 521 11.47 17.18 1.35
N HIS A 522 12.77 16.90 1.36
CA HIS A 522 13.83 17.83 0.92
C HIS A 522 14.37 17.51 -0.47
N SER A 523 14.19 16.28 -0.96
CA SER A 523 14.83 15.78 -2.18
C SER A 523 13.86 15.35 -3.29
N GLY A 524 12.60 15.08 -2.98
CA GLY A 524 11.67 14.35 -3.85
C GLY A 524 11.35 15.03 -5.18
N GLY A 525 11.56 16.34 -5.28
CA GLY A 525 11.36 17.17 -6.48
C GLY A 525 12.64 17.45 -7.27
N VAL A 526 13.83 17.02 -6.82
CA VAL A 526 15.12 17.31 -7.48
C VAL A 526 15.13 16.89 -8.95
N ALA A 527 14.51 15.75 -9.28
CA ALA A 527 14.46 15.25 -10.65
C ALA A 527 13.77 16.21 -11.63
N ASP A 528 12.84 17.05 -11.15
CA ASP A 528 12.15 18.04 -11.97
C ASP A 528 13.07 19.23 -12.31
N TYR A 529 13.87 19.70 -11.34
CA TYR A 529 14.87 20.74 -11.56
C TYR A 529 16.01 20.27 -12.49
N VAL A 530 16.46 19.02 -12.33
CA VAL A 530 17.47 18.43 -13.24
C VAL A 530 16.94 18.38 -14.68
N ARG A 531 15.68 17.98 -14.87
CA ARG A 531 15.04 17.96 -16.19
C ARG A 531 14.91 19.36 -16.79
N ALA A 532 14.78 20.39 -15.95
CA ALA A 532 14.80 21.80 -16.35
C ALA A 532 16.22 22.34 -16.63
N GLY A 533 17.27 21.55 -16.38
CA GLY A 533 18.67 21.88 -16.69
C GLY A 533 19.49 22.35 -15.48
N ALA A 534 18.94 22.32 -14.26
CA ALA A 534 19.67 22.68 -13.06
C ALA A 534 20.71 21.61 -12.65
N LYS A 535 21.82 22.04 -12.05
CA LYS A 535 22.81 21.15 -11.44
C LYS A 535 22.59 21.04 -9.93
N LEU A 536 23.04 19.95 -9.32
CA LEU A 536 22.94 19.74 -7.87
C LEU A 536 24.19 20.25 -7.16
N ILE A 537 24.01 20.99 -6.07
CA ILE A 537 25.07 21.32 -5.11
C ILE A 537 24.92 20.35 -3.92
N ILE A 538 25.84 19.40 -3.78
CA ILE A 538 25.74 18.29 -2.80
C ILE A 538 27.12 17.97 -2.19
N PRO A 539 27.17 17.37 -0.99
CA PRO A 539 28.44 16.88 -0.45
C PRO A 539 28.97 15.72 -1.30
N GLU A 540 30.30 15.61 -1.41
CA GLU A 540 31.00 14.58 -2.20
C GLU A 540 30.55 13.15 -1.83
N MET A 541 30.27 12.91 -0.55
CA MET A 541 29.83 11.61 -0.05
C MET A 541 28.46 11.16 -0.61
N ALA A 542 27.63 12.11 -1.05
CA ALA A 542 26.27 11.84 -1.51
C ALA A 542 26.17 11.60 -3.03
N VAL A 543 27.27 11.74 -3.77
CA VAL A 543 27.28 11.61 -5.24
C VAL A 543 26.69 10.29 -5.71
N ASP A 544 26.98 9.18 -5.03
CA ASP A 544 26.46 7.86 -5.39
C ASP A 544 24.93 7.82 -5.29
N TYR A 545 24.34 8.40 -4.24
CA TYR A 545 22.90 8.50 -4.08
C TYR A 545 22.27 9.36 -5.18
N TRP A 546 22.80 10.56 -5.41
CA TRP A 546 22.23 11.51 -6.37
C TRP A 546 22.47 11.11 -7.84
N SER A 547 23.42 10.22 -8.11
CA SER A 547 23.67 9.65 -9.44
C SER A 547 22.51 8.79 -9.98
N SER A 548 21.55 8.41 -9.14
CA SER A 548 20.34 7.73 -9.62
C SER A 548 19.33 8.65 -10.31
N VAL A 549 19.45 9.97 -10.16
CA VAL A 549 18.61 10.93 -10.88
C VAL A 549 19.12 11.07 -12.32
N PRO A 550 18.35 10.67 -13.35
CA PRO A 550 18.85 10.68 -14.72
C PRO A 550 19.22 12.09 -15.20
N GLY A 551 20.43 12.23 -15.73
CA GLY A 551 20.94 13.50 -16.25
C GLY A 551 21.47 14.47 -15.19
N ALA A 552 21.51 14.07 -13.92
CA ALA A 552 22.04 14.90 -12.85
C ALA A 552 23.53 15.23 -13.08
N GLN A 553 23.87 16.49 -12.85
CA GLN A 553 25.25 16.99 -12.84
C GLN A 553 25.51 17.60 -11.48
N PHE A 554 26.74 17.45 -10.98
CA PHE A 554 27.06 17.78 -9.59
C PHE A 554 28.11 18.89 -9.49
N ILE A 555 27.88 19.78 -8.53
CA ILE A 555 28.89 20.61 -7.88
C ILE A 555 29.07 20.00 -6.49
N THR A 556 30.28 19.52 -6.21
CA THR A 556 30.54 18.77 -4.98
C THR A 556 31.42 19.57 -4.02
N PHE A 557 31.24 19.33 -2.73
CA PHE A 557 32.03 19.92 -1.66
C PHE A 557 32.22 18.95 -0.50
N ASN A 558 33.12 19.27 0.42
CA ASN A 558 33.36 18.46 1.61
C ASN A 558 33.66 19.35 2.83
N GLN A 559 33.87 18.73 3.99
CA GLN A 559 34.01 19.43 5.26
C GLN A 559 35.13 20.47 5.30
N THR A 560 36.21 20.23 4.56
CA THR A 560 37.38 21.12 4.52
C THR A 560 37.32 22.14 3.39
N HIS A 561 36.55 21.85 2.34
CA HIS A 561 36.40 22.68 1.15
C HIS A 561 34.91 22.90 0.88
N PRO A 562 34.24 23.83 1.61
CA PRO A 562 32.86 24.18 1.34
C PRO A 562 32.71 24.78 -0.06
N TYR A 563 31.55 24.59 -0.69
CA TYR A 563 31.25 25.28 -1.95
C TYR A 563 30.85 26.72 -1.65
N VAL A 564 31.39 27.68 -2.41
CA VAL A 564 31.10 29.10 -2.23
C VAL A 564 30.68 29.73 -3.55
N GLN A 565 29.41 30.10 -3.65
CA GLN A 565 28.87 30.90 -4.76
C GLN A 565 28.94 32.38 -4.39
N ARG A 566 29.32 33.25 -5.33
CA ARG A 566 29.44 34.70 -5.06
C ARG A 566 29.37 35.52 -6.33
N ASP A 567 28.77 36.70 -6.22
CA ASP A 567 28.79 37.75 -7.23
C ASP A 567 29.29 39.08 -6.63
N ASN A 568 28.89 40.23 -7.18
CA ASN A 568 29.28 41.52 -6.64
C ASN A 568 28.44 41.98 -5.43
N LYS A 569 27.32 41.31 -5.14
CA LYS A 569 26.34 41.69 -4.10
C LYS A 569 26.37 40.76 -2.90
N ILE A 570 26.38 39.45 -3.14
CA ILE A 570 26.22 38.43 -2.10
C ILE A 570 27.23 37.29 -2.23
N GLN A 571 27.32 36.47 -1.19
CA GLN A 571 27.98 35.17 -1.20
C GLN A 571 27.16 34.15 -0.42
N ALA A 572 27.14 32.89 -0.89
CA ALA A 572 26.52 31.76 -0.22
C ALA A 572 27.54 30.64 -0.02
N TRP A 573 27.62 30.13 1.20
CA TRP A 573 28.53 29.05 1.64
C TRP A 573 27.72 27.81 1.94
N PHE A 574 28.01 26.72 1.25
CA PHE A 574 27.37 25.42 1.43
C PHE A 574 28.30 24.54 2.28
N ASN A 575 27.82 24.11 3.44
CA ASN A 575 28.63 23.50 4.48
C ASN A 575 28.12 22.09 4.79
N TRP A 576 29.06 21.17 4.99
CA TRP A 576 28.80 19.78 5.38
C TRP A 576 29.89 19.34 6.35
N ALA A 577 29.62 18.35 7.21
CA ALA A 577 30.61 17.74 8.09
C ALA A 577 30.37 16.23 8.19
N ASP A 578 31.43 15.46 8.45
CA ASP A 578 31.34 13.99 8.56
C ASP A 578 30.42 13.53 9.72
N GLN A 579 30.29 14.36 10.75
CA GLN A 579 29.35 14.17 11.87
C GLN A 579 28.10 15.05 11.67
N ALA A 580 27.51 14.98 10.48
CA ALA A 580 26.32 15.75 10.16
C ALA A 580 25.17 15.44 11.16
N PRO A 581 24.45 16.47 11.65
CA PRO A 581 23.54 16.35 12.80
C PRO A 581 22.27 15.54 12.54
N HIS A 582 21.80 15.42 11.29
CA HIS A 582 20.49 14.83 11.01
C HIS A 582 20.60 13.59 10.10
N ALA A 583 21.15 13.77 8.91
CA ALA A 583 21.38 12.73 7.92
C ALA A 583 22.85 12.75 7.49
N ALA A 584 23.36 11.62 6.97
CA ALA A 584 24.77 11.50 6.60
C ALA A 584 25.23 12.55 5.58
N ASP A 585 24.33 13.01 4.71
CA ASP A 585 24.57 14.05 3.71
C ASP A 585 24.01 15.41 4.11
N TRP A 586 23.65 15.63 5.38
CA TRP A 586 23.00 16.87 5.80
C TRP A 586 23.90 18.10 5.73
N THR A 587 23.35 19.18 5.18
CA THR A 587 24.05 20.44 4.90
C THR A 587 23.25 21.64 5.37
N TYR A 588 23.96 22.73 5.64
CA TYR A 588 23.36 24.04 5.87
C TYR A 588 24.07 25.12 5.03
N VAL A 589 23.36 26.20 4.74
CA VAL A 589 23.83 27.26 3.85
C VAL A 589 23.89 28.58 4.60
N MET A 590 25.04 29.25 4.59
CA MET A 590 25.17 30.62 5.10
C MET A 590 25.16 31.61 3.92
N VAL A 591 24.35 32.66 3.99
CA VAL A 591 24.28 33.72 2.99
C VAL A 591 24.58 35.07 3.64
N THR A 592 25.45 35.85 3.02
CA THR A 592 25.81 37.21 3.46
C THR A 592 25.99 38.14 2.26
N GLU A 593 26.19 39.42 2.52
CA GLU A 593 26.75 40.35 1.54
C GLU A 593 28.13 39.86 1.07
N ARG A 594 28.57 40.37 -0.10
CA ARG A 594 29.83 39.97 -0.74
C ARG A 594 31.07 40.23 0.10
N CYS A 595 31.07 41.33 0.84
CA CYS A 595 32.17 41.75 1.73
C CYS A 595 31.56 42.16 3.08
N PRO A 596 31.12 41.21 3.92
CA PRO A 596 30.41 41.52 5.14
C PRO A 596 31.35 42.18 6.15
N ASN A 597 30.79 43.03 7.00
CA ASN A 597 31.43 43.57 8.19
C ASN A 597 30.70 43.07 9.45
N LYS A 598 31.12 43.51 10.63
CA LYS A 598 30.54 43.08 11.92
C LYS A 598 29.02 43.34 12.06
N ASP A 599 28.49 44.33 11.34
CA ASP A 599 27.09 44.74 11.39
C ASP A 599 26.30 44.21 10.17
N SER A 600 26.96 43.50 9.24
CA SER A 600 26.29 42.94 8.06
C SER A 600 25.32 41.81 8.47
N PRO A 601 24.17 41.71 7.79
CA PRO A 601 23.22 40.64 8.04
C PRO A 601 23.80 39.28 7.61
N ILE A 602 23.50 38.25 8.40
CA ILE A 602 23.92 36.86 8.15
C ILE A 602 22.66 36.01 8.17
N PHE A 603 22.36 35.35 7.05
CA PHE A 603 21.24 34.42 6.94
C PHE A 603 21.75 33.00 6.88
N VAL A 604 21.04 32.09 7.52
CA VAL A 604 21.38 30.67 7.55
C VAL A 604 20.16 29.85 7.19
N PHE A 605 20.30 28.95 6.24
CA PHE A 605 19.29 27.98 5.88
C PHE A 605 19.71 26.59 6.35
N GLU A 606 18.77 25.91 6.98
CA GLU A 606 18.90 24.56 7.51
C GLU A 606 17.51 23.90 7.55
N ALA A 607 17.48 22.59 7.69
CA ALA A 607 16.26 21.81 7.81
C ALA A 607 16.44 20.72 8.87
N ASP A 608 15.39 20.42 9.62
CA ASP A 608 15.27 19.27 10.53
C ASP A 608 16.31 19.12 11.65
N THR A 609 17.21 20.09 11.82
CA THR A 609 18.08 20.12 13.01
C THR A 609 17.52 21.00 14.10
N TRP A 610 16.82 22.05 13.70
CA TRP A 610 16.05 22.90 14.58
C TRP A 610 14.79 23.43 13.88
N GLU A 611 13.65 23.23 14.52
CA GLU A 611 12.35 23.74 14.08
C GLU A 611 12.24 25.19 14.54
N ALA A 612 13.01 26.07 13.89
CA ALA A 612 13.28 27.40 14.40
C ALA A 612 12.00 28.20 14.66
N GLY A 613 11.95 28.91 15.78
CA GLY A 613 10.81 29.72 16.20
C GLY A 613 9.61 28.94 16.75
N LEU A 614 9.63 27.60 16.76
CA LEU A 614 8.59 26.78 17.36
C LEU A 614 8.94 26.34 18.80
N SER A 615 8.02 25.62 19.45
CA SER A 615 8.25 25.06 20.80
C SER A 615 9.41 24.07 20.80
N VAL A 616 10.24 24.09 21.85
CA VAL A 616 11.37 23.16 22.02
C VAL A 616 10.94 21.70 22.08
N ASP A 617 9.70 21.43 22.50
CA ASP A 617 9.15 20.07 22.60
C ASP A 617 8.93 19.41 21.22
N LEU A 618 8.91 20.19 20.14
CA LEU A 618 8.76 19.68 18.78
C LEU A 618 10.08 19.23 18.15
N GLY A 619 11.21 19.64 18.73
CA GLY A 619 12.51 19.44 18.12
C GLY A 619 13.41 18.47 18.88
N ASN A 620 14.39 17.92 18.17
CA ASN A 620 15.35 16.98 18.75
C ASN A 620 16.53 17.74 19.39
N GLN A 621 16.54 17.84 20.72
CA GLN A 621 17.60 18.54 21.46
C GLN A 621 19.02 18.00 21.19
N GLN A 622 19.17 16.73 20.84
CA GLN A 622 20.47 16.18 20.48
C GLN A 622 20.95 16.76 19.15
N GLN A 623 20.09 16.77 18.13
CA GLN A 623 20.41 17.31 16.81
C GLN A 623 20.67 18.83 16.87
N MET A 624 19.87 19.55 17.65
CA MET A 624 20.08 20.97 17.96
C MET A 624 21.49 21.23 18.51
N ARG A 625 21.93 20.46 19.51
CA ARG A 625 23.26 20.60 20.11
C ARG A 625 24.37 20.21 19.14
N GLN A 626 24.19 19.15 18.34
CA GLN A 626 25.16 18.73 17.33
C GLN A 626 25.34 19.80 16.24
N TRP A 627 24.27 20.48 15.84
CA TRP A 627 24.39 21.61 14.92
C TRP A 627 25.07 22.82 15.57
N LEU A 628 24.83 23.08 16.86
CA LEU A 628 25.60 24.09 17.61
C LEU A 628 27.09 23.74 17.70
N ASP A 629 27.46 22.48 17.89
CA ASP A 629 28.87 22.04 17.83
C ASP A 629 29.48 22.38 16.45
N GLN A 630 28.77 22.07 15.36
CA GLN A 630 29.23 22.35 14.00
C GLN A 630 29.38 23.86 13.73
N THR A 631 28.40 24.66 14.13
CA THR A 631 28.43 26.11 13.93
C THR A 631 29.47 26.80 14.81
N LEU A 632 29.74 26.25 16.00
CA LEU A 632 30.83 26.67 16.87
C LEU A 632 32.19 26.52 16.18
N ASP A 633 32.43 25.36 15.59
CA ASP A 633 33.66 25.05 14.84
C ASP A 633 33.82 25.95 13.62
N ASP A 634 32.71 26.22 12.92
CA ASP A 634 32.69 27.09 11.74
C ASP A 634 32.79 28.58 12.10
N GLY A 635 32.49 28.95 13.35
CA GLY A 635 32.58 30.31 13.86
C GLY A 635 31.40 31.20 13.47
N LEU A 636 30.18 30.64 13.44
CA LEU A 636 28.96 31.36 13.04
C LEU A 636 28.53 32.37 14.13
N PRO A 637 28.34 33.66 13.80
CA PRO A 637 27.89 34.66 14.77
C PRO A 637 26.50 34.39 15.36
N ARG A 638 26.31 34.75 16.64
CA ARG A 638 25.02 34.67 17.36
C ARG A 638 23.90 35.49 16.70
N SER A 639 24.27 36.57 16.02
CA SER A 639 23.34 37.44 15.28
C SER A 639 22.82 36.83 13.98
N ALA A 640 23.29 35.64 13.59
CA ALA A 640 22.79 34.96 12.40
C ALA A 640 21.29 34.69 12.50
N THR A 641 20.58 35.00 11.42
CA THR A 641 19.14 34.79 11.27
C THR A 641 18.91 33.47 10.54
N VAL A 642 18.30 32.51 11.22
CA VAL A 642 17.93 31.20 10.65
C VAL A 642 16.63 31.33 9.88
N MET A 643 16.63 30.82 8.66
CA MET A 643 15.53 30.77 7.72
C MET A 643 15.29 29.29 7.38
N PRO A 644 14.56 28.55 8.23
CA PRO A 644 14.49 27.10 8.13
C PRO A 644 13.51 26.65 7.05
N THR A 645 13.60 25.38 6.64
CA THR A 645 12.56 24.72 5.83
C THR A 645 11.26 24.53 6.62
N HIS A 646 11.38 24.13 7.89
CA HIS A 646 10.26 23.96 8.83
C HIS A 646 10.37 24.97 9.98
N GLY A 647 9.25 25.60 10.35
CA GLY A 647 9.22 26.65 11.38
C GLY A 647 9.17 28.07 10.83
N MET A 648 9.81 29.00 11.55
CA MET A 648 9.75 30.44 11.38
C MET A 648 11.15 31.08 11.42
N ILE A 649 11.31 32.19 10.70
CA ILE A 649 12.55 32.98 10.69
C ILE A 649 12.90 33.44 12.12
N THR A 650 14.08 33.05 12.60
CA THR A 650 14.45 33.18 14.01
C THR A 650 15.96 33.39 14.19
N PRO A 651 16.43 34.24 15.12
CA PRO A 651 17.86 34.36 15.42
C PRO A 651 18.45 33.07 16.03
N LEU A 652 19.69 32.72 15.66
CA LEU A 652 20.43 31.59 16.24
C LEU A 652 20.57 31.71 17.77
N GLU A 653 20.63 32.94 18.29
CA GLU A 653 20.65 33.21 19.73
C GLU A 653 19.48 32.54 20.48
N GLN A 654 18.30 32.40 19.87
CA GLN A 654 17.20 31.68 20.50
C GLN A 654 17.56 30.20 20.73
N LEU A 655 18.15 29.51 19.74
CA LEU A 655 18.58 28.12 19.87
C LEU A 655 19.61 27.96 21.00
N ILE A 656 20.57 28.87 21.05
CA ILE A 656 21.62 28.88 22.08
C ILE A 656 21.01 29.05 23.47
N ASN A 657 20.03 29.95 23.61
CA ASN A 657 19.36 30.22 24.87
C ASN A 657 18.48 29.04 25.33
N ILE A 658 17.69 28.43 24.44
CA ILE A 658 16.81 27.30 24.82
C ILE A 658 17.61 26.04 25.17
N THR A 659 18.78 25.85 24.57
CA THR A 659 19.67 24.71 24.88
C THR A 659 20.64 24.99 26.02
N ALA A 660 20.72 26.24 26.49
CA ALA A 660 21.75 26.73 27.41
C ALA A 660 23.17 26.30 26.99
N TYR A 661 23.42 26.29 25.67
CA TYR A 661 24.68 25.81 25.11
C TYR A 661 25.77 26.89 25.27
N PRO A 662 26.99 26.53 25.71
CA PRO A 662 28.07 27.49 25.93
C PRO A 662 28.65 27.98 24.60
N TYR A 663 28.00 28.98 24.00
CA TYR A 663 28.34 29.53 22.69
C TYR A 663 28.97 30.94 22.81
N PRO A 664 30.23 31.17 22.39
CA PRO A 664 30.89 32.48 22.46
C PRO A 664 30.25 33.54 21.56
N ASP A 665 30.52 34.82 21.84
CA ASP A 665 30.18 35.93 20.93
C ASP A 665 31.20 36.02 19.78
N PHE A 666 30.87 35.41 18.65
CA PHE A 666 31.66 35.53 17.41
C PHE A 666 31.24 36.73 16.56
N ASP A 667 32.21 37.33 15.88
CA ASP A 667 31.97 38.20 14.73
C ASP A 667 32.20 37.43 13.40
N ILE A 668 31.79 38.03 12.27
CA ILE A 668 31.95 37.43 10.94
C ILE A 668 33.42 37.18 10.55
N GLY A 669 34.38 37.83 11.20
CA GLY A 669 35.81 37.56 11.03
C GLY A 669 36.23 36.21 11.60
N ARG A 670 35.44 35.62 12.50
CA ARG A 670 35.67 34.26 13.00
C ARG A 670 35.25 33.20 11.99
N TRP A 671 34.19 33.46 11.21
CA TRP A 671 33.64 32.52 10.23
C TRP A 671 34.74 31.95 9.32
N ARG A 672 34.95 30.63 9.41
CA ARG A 672 35.97 29.89 8.64
C ARG A 672 37.32 30.61 8.61
N LYS A 673 37.74 31.17 9.75
CA LYS A 673 38.99 31.95 9.92
C LYS A 673 39.07 33.19 9.01
N GLY A 674 37.97 33.92 8.90
CA GLY A 674 37.86 35.14 8.09
C GLY A 674 37.58 34.87 6.62
N GLY A 675 37.06 33.69 6.28
CA GLY A 675 36.87 33.23 4.89
C GLY A 675 35.88 34.09 4.09
N ALA A 676 34.90 34.70 4.76
CA ALA A 676 33.89 35.54 4.13
C ALA A 676 34.37 36.98 3.87
N LEU A 677 35.42 37.45 4.54
CA LEU A 677 35.90 38.83 4.44
C LEU A 677 36.62 39.06 3.11
N CYS A 678 36.41 40.25 2.53
CA CYS A 678 37.22 40.69 1.40
C CYS A 678 38.61 41.11 1.89
N LYS A 679 39.66 40.61 1.24
CA LYS A 679 41.03 41.06 1.53
C LYS A 679 41.16 42.52 1.11
N GLU A 680 41.63 43.38 2.01
CA GLU A 680 42.01 44.75 1.64
C GLU A 680 43.05 44.68 0.51
N SER A 681 42.80 45.36 -0.60
CA SER A 681 43.74 45.43 -1.71
C SER A 681 45.02 46.12 -1.22
N SER A 682 46.13 45.41 -1.22
CA SER A 682 47.48 45.95 -0.97
C SER A 682 47.95 46.82 -2.15
N THR A 683 47.23 47.89 -2.44
CA THR A 683 47.63 48.95 -3.37
C THR A 683 47.91 50.23 -2.59
N LYS A 684 48.93 50.16 -1.73
CA LYS A 684 49.82 51.28 -1.46
C LYS A 684 51.25 50.79 -1.64
N LYS A 685 51.70 50.70 -2.89
CA LYS A 685 53.13 50.78 -3.17
C LYS A 685 53.55 52.19 -2.79
N HIS A 686 54.36 52.29 -1.75
CA HIS A 686 55.17 53.46 -1.43
C HIS A 686 55.79 54.03 -2.70
N LYS A 687 55.26 55.16 -3.17
CA LYS A 687 56.10 56.27 -3.59
C LYS A 687 56.13 57.16 -2.37
N ASP A 688 57.25 57.15 -1.67
CA ASP A 688 57.95 58.34 -1.18
C ASP A 688 59.19 57.87 -0.40
N ASP A 689 60.31 58.43 -0.86
CA ASP A 689 61.60 58.68 -0.21
C ASP A 689 62.72 57.61 -0.09
N GLU A 690 63.82 58.00 -0.76
CA GLU A 690 65.26 57.63 -0.73
C GLU A 690 65.77 56.35 -1.42
#